data_AF-E4RMF5-F1
#
_entry.id   AF-E4RMF5-F1
#
_cell.length_a   1.000
_cell.length_b   1.000
_cell.length_c   1.000
_cell.angle_alpha   90.00
_cell.angle_beta   90.00
_cell.angle_gamma   90.00
#
_symmetry.space_group_name_H-M   'P 1'
#
loop_
_entity.id
_entity.type
_entity.pdbx_description
1 polymer ?
#
loop_
_entity_poly.entity_id
_entity_poly.type
_entity_poly.pdbx_seq_one_letter_code
_entity_poly.pdbx_strand_id
1 'polypeptide(L)'
;MLLIIGFFAFNDFSESTIQITYKEQIPGSTITHSGETIEEVLGNKESLSDNEKALLQEYLEKYSSLLKNQLVENTDIEEDYTNIIEHYPVENREPAWVDLFREGRFQLYYNSDLIRVFVQGSNPKEDFEKHKSIIRFPIRSVINSDDTEIKEIEVYSFENDYASQKLTLYEKPHSISINDLDLKNNKQSIDLTSIQNMFNQKVNLEALEITNDDELYFYGKLDETATLANEIISLSDIAVVYRALFHHGYNSPYISLDKHEINKYAKVNFGGYLDNTRAGYVLLEADKFFKTLSVGLDPNTYELVADDMKEDIPGFLTEDERTLLNESGKSISKNDQISFLFDSYTNNDIKRIRYWFYPEEITTITDGNIGVIKNNQFLAGSERMDEEDITLDKSTKDTIAHLNNNYHYYESHSKRMKELSNLGKILGLINWLKEERIDNRVDLDQFLSVELPSLKTDNKTDKLLAATALIYPSGKVTLNENNINEYTHVMNKSNLFKESSLNKSDQYYIDQISENIDEEELYGYYEPYKELNEEIKTLENDIDELDEKIETLYEEINSYIPVNRYDSEEVDKYNNLVNKYNNLTKRYEESVNEYNDKIDRMNNMALKQKVIVSISGGISLNPTEFKSPIYNENALEVNTIKNIKTSFEDNGQFLEYNNWVKSDYKDSEVYYNELPAIN
;
A
#
# COMPACT_ATOMS: atom_id res chain seq x y z
N MET A 1 -47.25 -53.86 -34.90
CA MET A 1 -46.75 -52.79 -35.78
C MET A 1 -47.70 -51.61 -35.64
N LEU A 2 -47.39 -50.70 -34.72
CA LEU A 2 -48.16 -49.49 -34.43
C LEU A 2 -47.13 -48.41 -34.13
N LEU A 3 -47.00 -47.46 -35.04
CA LEU A 3 -46.14 -46.29 -34.93
C LEU A 3 -46.65 -45.41 -33.77
N ILE A 4 -45.79 -45.13 -32.80
CA ILE A 4 -45.95 -44.00 -31.89
C ILE A 4 -45.06 -42.89 -32.44
N ILE A 5 -45.66 -41.85 -33.00
CA ILE A 5 -44.99 -40.60 -33.37
C ILE A 5 -44.93 -39.77 -32.09
N GLY A 6 -43.77 -39.74 -31.45
CA GLY A 6 -43.46 -38.78 -30.40
C GLY A 6 -43.02 -37.47 -31.04
N PHE A 7 -43.86 -36.44 -30.93
CA PHE A 7 -43.47 -35.06 -31.17
C PHE A 7 -42.57 -34.62 -29.99
N PHE A 8 -41.26 -34.70 -30.16
CA PHE A 8 -40.33 -33.88 -29.38
C PHE A 8 -40.15 -32.58 -30.15
N ALA A 9 -40.81 -31.52 -29.69
CA ALA A 9 -40.44 -30.17 -30.07
C ALA A 9 -39.13 -29.84 -29.34
N PHE A 10 -38.00 -30.15 -29.97
CA PHE A 10 -36.76 -29.43 -29.70
C PHE A 10 -36.95 -28.05 -30.31
N ASN A 11 -37.29 -27.06 -29.47
CA ASN A 11 -37.06 -25.66 -29.82
C ASN A 11 -35.54 -25.45 -29.79
N ASP A 12 -34.86 -25.77 -30.90
CA ASP A 12 -33.56 -25.19 -31.21
C ASP A 12 -33.77 -23.70 -31.50
N PHE A 13 -33.80 -22.87 -30.45
CA PHE A 13 -33.42 -21.47 -30.58
C PHE A 13 -31.89 -21.46 -30.55
N SER A 14 -31.24 -21.66 -31.69
CA SER A 14 -29.85 -21.24 -31.82
C SER A 14 -29.84 -19.72 -31.81
N GLU A 15 -29.63 -19.12 -30.64
CA GLU A 15 -29.41 -17.68 -30.55
C GLU A 15 -28.19 -17.33 -31.40
N SER A 16 -28.34 -16.32 -32.27
CA SER A 16 -27.21 -15.83 -33.05
C SER A 16 -26.23 -15.16 -32.09
N THR A 17 -24.96 -15.56 -32.21
CA THR A 17 -23.88 -15.04 -31.37
C THR A 17 -22.77 -14.51 -32.26
N ILE A 18 -22.13 -13.43 -31.82
CA ILE A 18 -20.94 -12.87 -32.46
C ILE A 18 -19.74 -13.18 -31.59
N GLN A 19 -18.71 -13.75 -32.20
CA GLN A 19 -17.44 -13.96 -31.54
C GLN A 19 -16.44 -12.90 -31.95
N ILE A 20 -15.91 -12.17 -30.97
CA ILE A 20 -14.87 -11.15 -31.15
C ILE A 20 -13.60 -11.67 -30.51
N THR A 21 -12.54 -11.86 -31.29
CA THR A 21 -11.22 -12.21 -30.75
C THR A 21 -10.42 -10.94 -30.53
N TYR A 22 -9.87 -10.75 -29.33
CA TYR A 22 -9.05 -9.58 -29.00
C TYR A 22 -7.58 -9.93 -28.72
N LYS A 23 -7.19 -11.18 -28.97
CA LYS A 23 -5.83 -11.72 -28.73
C LYS A 23 -4.70 -10.82 -29.24
N GLU A 24 -4.82 -10.30 -30.46
CA GLU A 24 -3.78 -9.46 -31.10
C GLU A 24 -3.65 -8.06 -30.48
N GLN A 25 -4.64 -7.64 -29.68
CA GLN A 25 -4.66 -6.32 -29.04
C GLN A 25 -4.11 -6.35 -27.62
N ILE A 26 -3.88 -7.54 -27.03
CA ILE A 26 -3.42 -7.70 -25.65
C ILE A 26 -1.94 -7.31 -25.56
N PRO A 27 -1.55 -6.40 -24.65
CA PRO A 27 -0.15 -6.08 -24.41
C PRO A 27 0.50 -7.19 -23.57
N GLY A 28 0.79 -8.34 -24.20
CA GLY A 28 1.23 -9.57 -23.54
C GLY A 28 2.43 -9.43 -22.61
N SER A 29 3.34 -8.49 -22.88
CA SER A 29 4.52 -8.21 -22.06
C SER A 29 4.25 -7.39 -20.79
N THR A 30 3.01 -6.96 -20.55
CA THR A 30 2.65 -6.21 -19.33
C THR A 30 2.77 -7.13 -18.13
N ILE A 31 3.47 -6.68 -17.09
CA ILE A 31 3.64 -7.45 -15.85
C ILE A 31 2.41 -7.24 -14.96
N THR A 32 1.80 -8.36 -14.57
CA THR A 32 0.71 -8.44 -13.58
C THR A 32 1.26 -8.30 -12.17
N HIS A 33 0.38 -8.18 -11.18
CA HIS A 33 0.79 -8.10 -9.78
C HIS A 33 1.36 -9.42 -9.20
N SER A 34 1.31 -10.55 -9.93
CA SER A 34 2.08 -11.74 -9.54
C SER A 34 3.57 -11.62 -9.87
N GLY A 35 3.94 -10.66 -10.73
CA GLY A 35 5.28 -10.53 -11.32
C GLY A 35 5.44 -11.29 -12.65
N GLU A 36 4.46 -12.12 -13.02
CA GLU A 36 4.37 -12.74 -14.35
C GLU A 36 3.74 -11.77 -15.35
N THR A 37 4.10 -11.91 -16.61
CA THR A 37 3.48 -11.19 -17.73
C THR A 37 2.09 -11.73 -18.04
N ILE A 38 1.22 -10.91 -18.65
CA ILE A 38 -0.12 -11.35 -19.11
C ILE A 38 0.00 -12.61 -19.98
N GLU A 39 1.00 -12.67 -20.87
CA GLU A 39 1.21 -13.83 -21.75
C GLU A 39 1.60 -15.10 -20.97
N GLU A 40 2.41 -14.98 -19.92
CA GLU A 40 2.77 -16.10 -19.04
C GLU A 40 1.56 -16.63 -18.25
N VAL A 41 0.75 -15.74 -17.68
CA VAL A 41 -0.45 -16.12 -16.91
C VAL A 41 -1.48 -16.81 -17.82
N LEU A 42 -1.76 -16.23 -18.99
CA LEU A 42 -2.65 -16.81 -20.00
C LEU A 42 -2.16 -18.19 -20.47
N GLY A 43 -0.89 -18.27 -20.86
CA GLY A 43 -0.27 -19.49 -21.38
C GLY A 43 -1.06 -20.13 -22.53
N ASN A 44 -0.86 -21.45 -22.72
CA ASN A 44 -1.66 -22.28 -23.63
C ASN A 44 -2.64 -23.15 -22.84
N LYS A 45 -3.47 -22.53 -21.99
CA LYS A 45 -4.40 -23.23 -21.11
C LYS A 45 -5.81 -23.27 -21.73
N GLU A 46 -6.51 -24.39 -21.57
CA GLU A 46 -7.92 -24.52 -22.01
C GLU A 46 -8.90 -23.79 -21.08
N SER A 47 -8.49 -23.55 -19.82
CA SER A 47 -9.26 -22.80 -18.84
C SER A 47 -8.33 -22.17 -17.81
N LEU A 48 -8.82 -21.12 -17.14
CA LEU A 48 -8.10 -20.41 -16.08
C LEU A 48 -8.83 -20.58 -14.75
N SER A 49 -8.06 -20.76 -13.69
CA SER A 49 -8.53 -20.70 -12.31
C SER A 49 -8.98 -19.29 -11.93
N ASP A 50 -9.76 -19.16 -10.86
CA ASP A 50 -10.25 -17.85 -10.40
C ASP A 50 -9.09 -16.93 -9.97
N ASN A 51 -8.01 -17.49 -9.41
CA ASN A 51 -6.79 -16.72 -9.10
C ASN A 51 -6.12 -16.17 -10.36
N GLU A 52 -6.01 -16.97 -11.43
CA GLU A 52 -5.44 -16.49 -12.70
C GLU A 52 -6.35 -15.45 -13.36
N LYS A 53 -7.68 -15.60 -13.26
CA LYS A 53 -8.63 -14.59 -13.73
C LYS A 53 -8.51 -13.29 -12.92
N ALA A 54 -8.25 -13.37 -11.62
CA ALA A 54 -8.02 -12.21 -10.76
C ALA A 54 -6.83 -11.38 -11.28
N LEU A 55 -5.70 -12.04 -11.60
CA LEU A 55 -4.51 -11.39 -12.17
C LEU A 55 -4.77 -10.69 -13.51
N LEU A 56 -5.79 -11.13 -14.26
CA LEU A 56 -6.05 -10.73 -15.64
C LEU A 56 -7.23 -9.78 -15.81
N GLN A 57 -8.17 -9.73 -14.86
CA GLN A 57 -9.43 -9.01 -15.00
C GLN A 57 -9.23 -7.53 -15.35
N GLU A 58 -8.34 -6.83 -14.66
CA GLU A 58 -8.05 -5.41 -14.92
C GLU A 58 -7.53 -5.14 -16.34
N TYR A 59 -6.91 -6.13 -16.96
CA TYR A 59 -6.32 -6.01 -18.29
C TYR A 59 -7.27 -6.45 -19.40
N LEU A 60 -8.07 -7.49 -19.16
CA LEU A 60 -8.84 -8.17 -20.21
C LEU A 60 -10.30 -7.72 -20.26
N GLU A 61 -10.88 -7.28 -19.15
CA GLU A 61 -12.31 -6.95 -19.10
C GLU A 61 -12.66 -5.69 -19.90
N LYS A 62 -11.72 -4.74 -20.02
CA LYS A 62 -11.86 -3.52 -20.82
C LYS A 62 -12.08 -3.75 -22.32
N TYR A 63 -11.69 -4.93 -22.84
CA TYR A 63 -11.92 -5.27 -24.25
C TYR A 63 -13.38 -5.52 -24.56
N SER A 64 -14.23 -5.69 -23.55
CA SER A 64 -15.68 -5.67 -23.73
C SER A 64 -16.15 -4.39 -24.46
N SER A 65 -15.42 -3.28 -24.42
CA SER A 65 -15.70 -2.07 -25.23
C SER A 65 -15.80 -2.32 -26.74
N LEU A 66 -15.22 -3.41 -27.24
CA LEU A 66 -15.33 -3.85 -28.64
C LEU A 66 -16.76 -4.28 -29.04
N LEU A 67 -17.62 -4.63 -28.07
CA LEU A 67 -18.98 -5.10 -28.31
C LEU A 67 -19.83 -4.05 -29.05
N LYS A 68 -19.69 -2.77 -28.70
CA LYS A 68 -20.39 -1.67 -29.38
C LYS A 68 -20.02 -1.60 -30.86
N ASN A 69 -18.73 -1.61 -31.17
CA ASN A 69 -18.24 -1.48 -32.54
C ASN A 69 -18.76 -2.61 -33.43
N GLN A 70 -18.75 -3.82 -32.88
CA GLN A 70 -19.25 -4.99 -33.60
C GLN A 70 -20.76 -4.94 -33.85
N LEU A 71 -21.54 -4.39 -32.92
CA LEU A 71 -22.97 -4.18 -33.11
C LEU A 71 -23.25 -3.15 -34.21
N VAL A 72 -22.52 -2.04 -34.24
CA VAL A 72 -22.66 -0.98 -35.26
C VAL A 72 -22.34 -1.53 -36.66
N GLU A 73 -21.24 -2.27 -36.81
CA GLU A 73 -20.85 -2.89 -38.09
C GLU A 73 -21.91 -3.87 -38.63
N ASN A 74 -22.67 -4.52 -37.75
CA ASN A 74 -23.66 -5.52 -38.14
C ASN A 74 -25.10 -4.96 -38.31
N THR A 75 -25.37 -3.73 -37.87
CA THR A 75 -26.72 -3.14 -37.89
C THR A 75 -26.91 -2.07 -38.97
N ASP A 76 -25.87 -1.68 -39.72
CA ASP A 76 -25.90 -0.62 -40.74
C ASP A 76 -26.43 0.75 -40.23
N ILE A 77 -26.47 0.93 -38.90
CA ILE A 77 -26.97 2.14 -38.23
C ILE A 77 -25.76 2.90 -37.67
N GLU A 78 -25.33 3.96 -38.35
CA GLU A 78 -24.45 4.99 -37.79
C GLU A 78 -25.25 5.84 -36.81
N GLU A 79 -25.29 5.43 -35.54
CA GLU A 79 -25.85 6.23 -34.46
C GLU A 79 -24.73 6.71 -33.53
N ASP A 80 -24.77 8.00 -33.20
CA ASP A 80 -23.82 8.64 -32.30
C ASP A 80 -24.19 8.33 -30.85
N TYR A 81 -23.64 7.24 -30.34
CA TYR A 81 -23.83 6.81 -28.95
C TYR A 81 -22.71 7.35 -28.05
N THR A 82 -23.10 8.03 -26.97
CA THR A 82 -22.22 8.43 -25.87
C THR A 82 -22.06 7.28 -24.88
N ASN A 83 -20.83 6.98 -24.45
CA ASN A 83 -20.62 6.07 -23.32
C ASN A 83 -20.85 6.82 -22.00
N ILE A 84 -21.61 6.23 -21.07
CA ILE A 84 -21.92 6.87 -19.79
C ILE A 84 -20.69 7.31 -19.00
N ILE A 85 -19.57 6.57 -19.12
CA ILE A 85 -18.34 6.88 -18.38
C ILE A 85 -17.64 8.14 -18.92
N GLU A 86 -18.00 8.64 -20.11
CA GLU A 86 -17.41 9.87 -20.66
C GLU A 86 -17.78 11.11 -19.84
N HIS A 87 -18.89 11.06 -19.10
CA HIS A 87 -19.29 12.11 -18.14
C HIS A 87 -18.44 12.14 -16.88
N TYR A 88 -17.72 11.05 -16.62
CA TYR A 88 -16.95 10.86 -15.41
C TYR A 88 -15.51 10.52 -15.80
N PRO A 89 -14.66 11.52 -16.12
CA PRO A 89 -13.24 11.27 -16.35
C PRO A 89 -12.55 10.76 -15.06
N VAL A 90 -11.53 9.92 -15.21
CA VAL A 90 -10.77 9.37 -14.06
C VAL A 90 -10.17 10.50 -13.21
N GLU A 91 -10.06 10.28 -11.91
CA GLU A 91 -9.57 11.25 -10.90
C GLU A 91 -10.52 12.43 -10.64
N ASN A 92 -11.70 12.51 -11.27
CA ASN A 92 -12.73 13.49 -10.94
C ASN A 92 -13.75 12.94 -9.93
N ARG A 93 -14.72 13.77 -9.54
CA ARG A 93 -15.87 13.32 -8.76
C ARG A 93 -16.74 12.42 -9.60
N GLU A 94 -17.21 11.33 -9.01
CA GLU A 94 -17.98 10.32 -9.70
C GLU A 94 -18.78 9.46 -8.73
N PRO A 95 -19.93 8.93 -9.14
CA PRO A 95 -20.62 7.90 -8.38
C PRO A 95 -19.78 6.63 -8.24
N ALA A 96 -19.90 5.93 -7.12
CA ALA A 96 -19.17 4.68 -6.87
C ALA A 96 -19.45 3.58 -7.92
N TRP A 97 -20.60 3.57 -8.60
CA TRP A 97 -20.88 2.62 -9.69
C TRP A 97 -19.97 2.80 -10.92
N VAL A 98 -19.37 3.98 -11.15
CA VAL A 98 -18.62 4.29 -12.38
C VAL A 98 -17.47 3.32 -12.64
N ASP A 99 -16.71 2.94 -11.61
CA ASP A 99 -15.59 2.01 -11.78
C ASP A 99 -16.03 0.60 -12.22
N LEU A 100 -17.25 0.17 -11.87
CA LEU A 100 -17.81 -1.10 -12.36
C LEU A 100 -18.05 -1.07 -13.87
N PHE A 101 -18.33 0.11 -14.44
CA PHE A 101 -18.52 0.31 -15.87
C PHE A 101 -17.19 0.55 -16.61
N ARG A 102 -16.21 1.20 -15.97
CA ARG A 102 -14.86 1.35 -16.53
C ARG A 102 -14.14 0.04 -16.69
N GLU A 103 -14.35 -0.89 -15.76
CA GLU A 103 -13.77 -2.23 -15.85
C GLU A 103 -14.24 -2.98 -17.09
N GLY A 104 -15.54 -2.93 -17.39
CA GLY A 104 -16.12 -3.49 -18.62
C GLY A 104 -17.14 -4.62 -18.44
N ARG A 105 -17.34 -5.16 -17.22
CA ARG A 105 -18.42 -6.14 -16.95
C ARG A 105 -19.82 -5.58 -17.22
N PHE A 106 -19.94 -4.26 -17.13
CA PHE A 106 -21.10 -3.49 -17.51
C PHE A 106 -20.67 -2.41 -18.49
N GLN A 107 -21.48 -2.18 -19.51
CA GLN A 107 -21.37 -0.99 -20.35
C GLN A 107 -22.75 -0.39 -20.56
N LEU A 108 -22.79 0.94 -20.63
CA LEU A 108 -23.99 1.66 -21.01
C LEU A 108 -23.63 2.72 -22.04
N TYR A 109 -24.30 2.62 -23.17
CA TYR A 109 -24.24 3.60 -24.24
C TYR A 109 -25.64 4.16 -24.44
N TYR A 110 -25.73 5.43 -24.76
CA TYR A 110 -27.03 6.04 -25.01
C TYR A 110 -26.92 7.14 -26.07
N ASN A 111 -28.05 7.43 -26.70
CA ASN A 111 -28.26 8.59 -27.56
C ASN A 111 -29.53 9.33 -27.08
N SER A 112 -30.12 10.17 -27.93
CA SER A 112 -31.32 10.94 -27.55
C SER A 112 -32.55 10.08 -27.24
N ASP A 113 -32.68 8.85 -27.75
CA ASP A 113 -33.93 8.08 -27.66
C ASP A 113 -33.77 6.60 -27.26
N LEU A 114 -32.56 6.08 -27.15
CA LEU A 114 -32.27 4.68 -26.85
C LEU A 114 -31.09 4.55 -25.86
N ILE A 115 -31.25 3.67 -24.88
CA ILE A 115 -30.17 3.18 -24.01
C ILE A 115 -29.83 1.74 -24.42
N ARG A 116 -28.55 1.47 -24.65
CA ARG A 116 -28.00 0.12 -24.80
C ARG A 116 -27.17 -0.26 -23.59
N VAL A 117 -27.53 -1.36 -22.94
CA VAL A 117 -26.79 -1.90 -21.79
C VAL A 117 -26.19 -3.24 -22.18
N PHE A 118 -24.89 -3.41 -21.96
CA PHE A 118 -24.21 -4.69 -22.10
C PHE A 118 -23.91 -5.23 -20.71
N VAL A 119 -24.36 -6.45 -20.43
CA VAL A 119 -24.17 -7.12 -19.14
C VAL A 119 -23.54 -8.49 -19.33
N GLN A 120 -22.68 -8.89 -18.41
CA GLN A 120 -22.04 -10.20 -18.48
C GLN A 120 -23.05 -11.33 -18.22
N GLY A 121 -23.14 -12.28 -19.14
CA GLY A 121 -24.03 -13.45 -19.08
C GLY A 121 -24.40 -13.96 -20.47
N SER A 122 -25.46 -14.76 -20.55
CA SER A 122 -25.90 -15.42 -21.78
C SER A 122 -27.40 -15.32 -22.07
N ASN A 123 -28.16 -14.64 -21.21
CA ASN A 123 -29.60 -14.43 -21.39
C ASN A 123 -29.96 -12.98 -21.03
N PRO A 124 -30.14 -12.10 -22.02
CA PRO A 124 -30.32 -10.66 -21.79
C PRO A 124 -31.43 -10.28 -20.81
N LYS A 125 -32.52 -11.06 -20.76
CA LYS A 125 -33.62 -10.80 -19.84
C LYS A 125 -33.27 -11.21 -18.41
N GLU A 126 -32.73 -12.40 -18.23
CA GLU A 126 -32.35 -12.90 -16.89
C GLU A 126 -31.16 -12.11 -16.34
N ASP A 127 -30.19 -11.76 -17.18
CA ASP A 127 -29.02 -10.98 -16.81
C ASP A 127 -29.38 -9.53 -16.45
N PHE A 128 -30.34 -8.92 -17.16
CA PHE A 128 -30.91 -7.62 -16.76
C PHE A 128 -31.45 -7.68 -15.34
N GLU A 129 -32.32 -8.65 -15.03
CA GLU A 129 -32.92 -8.78 -13.70
C GLU A 129 -31.88 -9.08 -12.61
N LYS A 130 -30.91 -9.94 -12.92
CA LYS A 130 -29.80 -10.28 -12.03
C LYS A 130 -28.94 -9.07 -11.67
N HIS A 131 -28.67 -8.19 -12.63
CA HIS A 131 -27.79 -7.03 -12.47
C HIS A 131 -28.55 -5.70 -12.29
N LYS A 132 -29.88 -5.74 -12.22
CA LYS A 132 -30.77 -4.58 -12.16
C LYS A 132 -30.43 -3.61 -11.02
N SER A 133 -30.03 -4.13 -9.87
CA SER A 133 -29.71 -3.32 -8.69
C SER A 133 -28.51 -2.41 -8.90
N ILE A 134 -27.61 -2.73 -9.83
CA ILE A 134 -26.44 -1.94 -10.22
C ILE A 134 -26.79 -1.01 -11.39
N ILE A 135 -27.27 -1.58 -12.51
CA ILE A 135 -27.43 -0.83 -13.78
C ILE A 135 -28.56 0.20 -13.73
N ARG A 136 -29.51 0.10 -12.80
CA ARG A 136 -30.58 1.10 -12.62
C ARG A 136 -30.06 2.51 -12.33
N PHE A 137 -28.88 2.65 -11.72
CA PHE A 137 -28.34 3.97 -11.38
C PHE A 137 -27.97 4.76 -12.63
N PRO A 138 -27.06 4.27 -13.50
CA PRO A 138 -26.73 5.01 -14.73
C PRO A 138 -27.90 5.09 -15.70
N ILE A 139 -28.79 4.09 -15.77
CA ILE A 139 -30.02 4.18 -16.58
C ILE A 139 -30.88 5.37 -16.14
N ARG A 140 -31.09 5.55 -14.82
CA ARG A 140 -31.85 6.70 -14.30
C ARG A 140 -31.14 8.03 -14.54
N SER A 141 -29.83 8.08 -14.39
CA SER A 141 -29.07 9.29 -14.70
C SER A 141 -29.30 9.73 -16.14
N VAL A 142 -29.32 8.80 -17.10
CA VAL A 142 -29.66 9.10 -18.50
C VAL A 142 -31.12 9.53 -18.65
N ILE A 143 -32.08 8.73 -18.18
CA ILE A 143 -33.53 9.03 -18.36
C ILE A 143 -33.92 10.38 -17.77
N ASN A 144 -33.31 10.76 -16.65
CA ASN A 144 -33.60 12.02 -15.97
C ASN A 144 -32.83 13.22 -16.55
N SER A 145 -31.99 13.02 -17.55
CA SER A 145 -31.26 14.09 -18.21
C SER A 145 -32.16 14.89 -19.15
N ASP A 146 -32.12 16.21 -19.04
CA ASP A 146 -32.87 17.16 -19.88
C ASP A 146 -32.53 17.04 -21.37
N ASP A 147 -31.36 16.49 -21.71
CA ASP A 147 -30.85 16.35 -23.07
C ASP A 147 -31.32 15.06 -23.78
N THR A 148 -32.15 14.25 -23.12
CA THR A 148 -32.61 12.97 -23.66
C THR A 148 -34.13 12.80 -23.60
N GLU A 149 -34.69 12.07 -24.56
CA GLU A 149 -36.09 11.63 -24.59
C GLU A 149 -36.11 10.10 -24.85
N ILE A 150 -35.55 9.35 -23.90
CA ILE A 150 -35.40 7.89 -24.02
C ILE A 150 -36.75 7.21 -24.15
N LYS A 151 -36.91 6.41 -25.21
CA LYS A 151 -38.12 5.64 -25.53
C LYS A 151 -37.98 4.16 -25.22
N GLU A 152 -36.77 3.63 -25.35
CA GLU A 152 -36.49 2.20 -25.28
C GLU A 152 -35.14 1.94 -24.63
N ILE A 153 -35.02 0.77 -24.01
CA ILE A 153 -33.77 0.20 -23.51
C ILE A 153 -33.57 -1.15 -24.18
N GLU A 154 -32.39 -1.36 -24.77
CA GLU A 154 -31.94 -2.65 -25.28
C GLU A 154 -30.87 -3.20 -24.33
N VAL A 155 -31.13 -4.38 -23.76
CA VAL A 155 -30.14 -5.10 -22.97
C VAL A 155 -29.53 -6.20 -23.82
N TYR A 156 -28.21 -6.25 -23.88
CA TYR A 156 -27.42 -7.30 -24.49
C TYR A 156 -26.65 -8.07 -23.43
N SER A 157 -26.51 -9.37 -23.64
CA SER A 157 -25.64 -10.21 -22.81
C SER A 157 -24.36 -10.55 -23.55
N PHE A 158 -23.27 -10.68 -22.81
CA PHE A 158 -22.01 -11.17 -23.36
C PHE A 158 -21.23 -12.04 -22.37
N GLU A 159 -20.42 -12.95 -22.91
CA GLU A 159 -19.43 -13.69 -22.14
C GLU A 159 -18.02 -13.24 -22.53
N ASN A 160 -17.12 -13.17 -21.55
CA ASN A 160 -15.69 -12.91 -21.78
C ASN A 160 -14.86 -14.11 -21.32
N ASP A 161 -14.35 -14.88 -22.27
CA ASP A 161 -13.46 -15.98 -22.00
C ASP A 161 -12.00 -15.54 -22.12
N TYR A 162 -11.37 -15.31 -20.96
CA TYR A 162 -9.97 -14.92 -20.86
C TYR A 162 -9.03 -15.98 -21.45
N ALA A 163 -9.34 -17.27 -21.32
CA ALA A 163 -8.46 -18.36 -21.73
C ALA A 163 -8.34 -18.46 -23.26
N SER A 164 -9.45 -18.19 -23.96
CA SER A 164 -9.45 -18.12 -25.43
C SER A 164 -9.31 -16.70 -26.00
N GLN A 165 -9.30 -15.68 -25.13
CA GLN A 165 -9.26 -14.25 -25.48
C GLN A 165 -10.41 -13.86 -26.44
N LYS A 166 -11.62 -14.32 -26.11
CA LYS A 166 -12.83 -14.15 -26.93
C LYS A 166 -13.98 -13.57 -26.13
N LEU A 167 -14.67 -12.63 -26.75
CA LEU A 167 -16.00 -12.18 -26.34
C LEU A 167 -17.05 -12.91 -27.17
N THR A 168 -18.11 -13.37 -26.53
CA THR A 168 -19.32 -13.89 -27.18
C THR A 168 -20.47 -12.94 -26.89
N LEU A 169 -20.93 -12.20 -27.89
CA LEU A 169 -22.10 -11.32 -27.79
C LEU A 169 -23.35 -12.07 -28.24
N TYR A 170 -24.41 -12.02 -27.43
CA TYR A 170 -25.72 -12.55 -27.79
C TYR A 170 -26.51 -11.47 -28.52
N GLU A 171 -26.68 -11.63 -29.83
CA GLU A 171 -27.10 -10.53 -30.74
C GLU A 171 -28.52 -10.05 -30.51
N LYS A 172 -29.38 -10.89 -29.93
CA LYS A 172 -30.79 -10.55 -29.75
C LYS A 172 -30.97 -9.86 -28.40
N PRO A 173 -31.24 -8.55 -28.35
CA PRO A 173 -31.41 -7.87 -27.09
C PRO A 173 -32.73 -8.24 -26.42
N HIS A 174 -32.80 -8.03 -25.10
CA HIS A 174 -34.05 -7.81 -24.42
C HIS A 174 -34.43 -6.33 -24.52
N SER A 175 -35.40 -6.02 -25.39
CA SER A 175 -35.91 -4.66 -25.54
C SER A 175 -37.04 -4.36 -24.55
N ILE A 176 -36.98 -3.20 -23.91
CA ILE A 176 -37.93 -2.73 -22.89
C ILE A 176 -38.34 -1.30 -23.25
N SER A 177 -39.63 -1.08 -23.47
CA SER A 177 -40.19 0.27 -23.61
C SER A 177 -40.04 1.03 -22.29
N ILE A 178 -39.69 2.31 -22.35
CA ILE A 178 -39.52 3.16 -21.16
C ILE A 178 -40.79 3.18 -20.28
N ASN A 179 -41.97 3.08 -20.90
CA ASN A 179 -43.25 3.06 -20.20
C ASN A 179 -43.48 1.77 -19.40
N ASP A 180 -42.79 0.69 -19.78
CA ASP A 180 -42.88 -0.63 -19.17
C ASP A 180 -41.67 -0.93 -18.25
N LEU A 181 -40.71 0.01 -18.17
CA LEU A 181 -39.48 -0.15 -17.42
C LEU A 181 -39.72 -0.04 -15.91
N ASP A 182 -39.39 -1.10 -15.18
CA ASP A 182 -39.38 -1.09 -13.72
C ASP A 182 -37.96 -1.18 -13.16
N LEU A 183 -37.45 -0.04 -12.69
CA LEU A 183 -36.14 0.09 -12.03
C LEU A 183 -36.24 0.05 -10.50
N LYS A 184 -37.39 -0.34 -9.94
CA LYS A 184 -37.53 -0.54 -8.51
C LYS A 184 -36.76 -1.79 -8.09
N ASN A 185 -36.21 -1.73 -6.88
CA ASN A 185 -35.70 -2.91 -6.20
C ASN A 185 -36.77 -3.35 -5.19
N ASN A 186 -36.94 -4.66 -5.04
CA ASN A 186 -37.90 -5.25 -4.11
C ASN A 186 -37.37 -5.32 -2.67
N LYS A 187 -36.12 -4.91 -2.47
CA LYS A 187 -35.42 -4.87 -1.18
C LYS A 187 -35.68 -3.53 -0.47
N GLN A 188 -35.56 -3.52 0.87
CA GLN A 188 -35.72 -2.31 1.66
C GLN A 188 -34.62 -1.30 1.33
N SER A 189 -35.02 -0.05 1.08
CA SER A 189 -34.10 1.02 0.70
C SER A 189 -33.32 1.55 1.91
N ILE A 190 -32.05 1.93 1.73
CA ILE A 190 -31.21 2.51 2.80
C ILE A 190 -31.33 4.04 2.82
N ASP A 191 -31.33 4.64 4.01
CA ASP A 191 -31.41 6.10 4.17
C ASP A 191 -30.01 6.74 4.12
N LEU A 192 -29.49 6.93 2.90
CA LEU A 192 -28.17 7.53 2.69
C LEU A 192 -28.05 8.94 3.28
N THR A 193 -29.12 9.74 3.24
CA THR A 193 -29.14 11.11 3.78
C THR A 193 -28.90 11.09 5.28
N SER A 194 -29.60 10.19 5.97
CA SER A 194 -29.46 10.04 7.42
C SER A 194 -28.09 9.51 7.84
N ILE A 195 -27.53 8.57 7.07
CA ILE A 195 -26.16 8.08 7.29
C ILE A 195 -25.14 9.22 7.06
N GLN A 196 -25.30 10.02 6.01
CA GLN A 196 -24.45 11.18 5.75
C GLN A 196 -24.55 12.22 6.88
N ASN A 197 -25.75 12.52 7.37
CA ASN A 197 -25.96 13.45 8.49
C ASN A 197 -25.24 12.99 9.76
N MET A 198 -25.22 11.68 10.02
CA MET A 198 -24.44 11.09 11.11
C MET A 198 -22.94 11.34 10.92
N PHE A 199 -22.38 11.03 9.74
CA PHE A 199 -20.95 11.24 9.46
C PHE A 199 -20.53 12.71 9.51
N ASN A 200 -21.42 13.65 9.16
CA ASN A 200 -21.17 15.08 9.30
C ASN A 200 -20.91 15.52 10.76
N GLN A 201 -21.24 14.69 11.75
CA GLN A 201 -20.92 14.93 13.16
C GLN A 201 -19.52 14.45 13.58
N LYS A 202 -18.67 14.03 12.63
CA LYS A 202 -17.31 13.51 12.88
C LYS A 202 -17.31 12.30 13.81
N VAL A 203 -17.95 11.23 13.34
CA VAL A 203 -18.11 10.00 14.12
C VAL A 203 -17.09 8.94 13.71
N ASN A 204 -16.56 8.22 14.69
CA ASN A 204 -15.89 6.95 14.50
C ASN A 204 -16.93 5.83 14.55
N LEU A 205 -17.00 5.02 13.49
CA LEU A 205 -18.01 3.97 13.34
C LEU A 205 -17.75 2.80 14.29
N GLU A 206 -18.77 2.32 14.98
CA GLU A 206 -18.62 1.28 16.02
C GLU A 206 -19.53 0.07 15.79
N ALA A 207 -20.73 0.26 15.24
CA ALA A 207 -21.68 -0.81 15.00
C ALA A 207 -22.67 -0.52 13.86
N LEU A 208 -23.27 -1.58 13.33
CA LEU A 208 -24.44 -1.55 12.45
C LEU A 208 -25.57 -2.37 13.07
N GLU A 209 -26.82 -2.00 12.77
CA GLU A 209 -28.01 -2.77 13.15
C GLU A 209 -28.95 -2.91 11.97
N ILE A 210 -29.49 -4.11 11.78
CA ILE A 210 -30.65 -4.38 10.93
C ILE A 210 -31.86 -4.67 11.82
N THR A 211 -32.97 -3.96 11.59
CA THR A 211 -34.22 -4.23 12.32
C THR A 211 -35.00 -5.38 11.70
N ASN A 212 -36.10 -5.76 12.36
CA ASN A 212 -37.03 -6.75 11.79
C ASN A 212 -37.77 -6.22 10.55
N ASP A 213 -37.81 -4.91 10.37
CA ASP A 213 -38.44 -4.21 9.23
C ASP A 213 -37.41 -3.87 8.14
N ASP A 214 -36.24 -4.52 8.18
CA ASP A 214 -35.15 -4.34 7.21
C ASP A 214 -34.54 -2.93 7.17
N GLU A 215 -34.71 -2.15 8.24
CA GLU A 215 -34.09 -0.83 8.37
C GLU A 215 -32.64 -0.95 8.85
N LEU A 216 -31.70 -0.39 8.09
CA LEU A 216 -30.27 -0.37 8.41
C LEU A 216 -29.90 0.90 9.18
N TYR A 217 -29.36 0.74 10.39
CA TYR A 217 -28.87 1.82 11.23
C TYR A 217 -27.38 1.75 11.44
N PHE A 218 -26.73 2.92 11.42
CA PHE A 218 -25.32 3.11 11.73
C PHE A 218 -25.17 3.70 13.13
N TYR A 219 -24.15 3.24 13.86
CA TYR A 219 -23.82 3.72 15.20
C TYR A 219 -22.34 4.10 15.26
N GLY A 220 -22.06 5.31 15.77
CA GLY A 220 -20.70 5.79 15.98
C GLY A 220 -20.56 6.63 17.23
N LYS A 221 -19.32 6.92 17.61
CA LYS A 221 -18.98 7.86 18.68
C LYS A 221 -18.35 9.11 18.10
N LEU A 222 -18.63 10.26 18.70
CA LEU A 222 -17.95 11.51 18.36
C LEU A 222 -16.43 11.36 18.55
N ASP A 223 -15.67 11.58 17.48
CA ASP A 223 -14.21 11.50 17.44
C ASP A 223 -13.69 12.32 16.26
N GLU A 224 -13.25 13.55 16.53
CA GLU A 224 -12.72 14.45 15.50
C GLU A 224 -11.40 13.96 14.89
N THR A 225 -10.80 12.91 15.46
CA THR A 225 -9.54 12.33 15.00
C THR A 225 -9.75 11.06 14.17
N ALA A 226 -11.00 10.64 13.96
CA ALA A 226 -11.36 9.54 13.09
C ALA A 226 -11.32 10.00 11.63
N THR A 227 -10.16 9.79 11.00
CA THR A 227 -9.89 10.18 9.62
C THR A 227 -9.48 9.00 8.74
N LEU A 228 -9.64 9.18 7.43
CA LEU A 228 -9.00 8.42 6.35
C LEU A 228 -8.37 9.39 5.36
N ALA A 229 -7.09 9.18 5.03
CA ALA A 229 -6.32 10.08 4.17
C ALA A 229 -6.37 11.55 4.65
N ASN A 230 -6.25 11.74 5.97
CA ASN A 230 -6.32 13.03 6.69
C ASN A 230 -7.68 13.73 6.69
N GLU A 231 -8.72 13.14 6.10
CA GLU A 231 -10.07 13.70 6.02
C GLU A 231 -11.02 12.95 6.95
N ILE A 232 -12.03 13.62 7.48
CA ILE A 232 -13.05 12.99 8.34
C ILE A 232 -13.75 11.86 7.57
N ILE A 233 -13.95 10.73 8.24
CA ILE A 233 -14.67 9.57 7.68
C ILE A 233 -16.06 10.00 7.21
N SER A 234 -16.45 9.53 6.04
CA SER A 234 -17.66 9.95 5.33
C SER A 234 -18.38 8.77 4.68
N LEU A 235 -19.58 9.03 4.16
CA LEU A 235 -20.37 8.04 3.44
C LEU A 235 -19.64 7.50 2.18
N SER A 236 -18.79 8.31 1.53
CA SER A 236 -18.00 7.84 0.38
C SER A 236 -17.02 6.74 0.76
N ASP A 237 -16.45 6.78 1.97
CA ASP A 237 -15.54 5.75 2.46
C ASP A 237 -16.27 4.41 2.66
N ILE A 238 -17.53 4.47 3.13
CA ILE A 238 -18.42 3.32 3.22
C ILE A 238 -18.74 2.75 1.83
N ALA A 239 -19.05 3.62 0.87
CA ALA A 239 -19.38 3.23 -0.49
C ALA A 239 -18.23 2.55 -1.22
N VAL A 240 -17.00 3.07 -1.07
CA VAL A 240 -15.78 2.46 -1.62
C VAL A 240 -15.57 1.06 -1.04
N VAL A 241 -15.64 0.91 0.28
CA VAL A 241 -15.44 -0.39 0.93
C VAL A 241 -16.55 -1.38 0.55
N TYR A 242 -17.81 -0.93 0.48
CA TYR A 242 -18.93 -1.73 -0.01
C TYR A 242 -18.68 -2.25 -1.42
N ARG A 243 -18.32 -1.36 -2.36
CA ARG A 243 -17.99 -1.71 -3.74
C ARG A 243 -16.85 -2.73 -3.80
N ALA A 244 -15.79 -2.49 -3.04
CA ALA A 244 -14.61 -3.34 -2.99
C ALA A 244 -14.93 -4.76 -2.45
N LEU A 245 -15.84 -4.90 -1.49
CA LEU A 245 -16.17 -6.20 -0.89
C LEU A 245 -17.31 -6.96 -1.61
N PHE A 246 -18.28 -6.27 -2.20
CA PHE A 246 -19.45 -6.91 -2.85
C PHE A 246 -19.30 -7.06 -4.36
N HIS A 247 -18.53 -6.18 -5.01
CA HIS A 247 -18.56 -6.03 -6.47
C HIS A 247 -17.22 -6.24 -7.15
N HIS A 248 -16.20 -6.74 -6.46
CA HIS A 248 -14.83 -6.91 -7.00
C HIS A 248 -14.68 -7.90 -8.18
N GLY A 249 -15.67 -8.74 -8.47
CA GLY A 249 -15.53 -9.80 -9.48
C GLY A 249 -14.43 -10.79 -9.08
N TYR A 250 -13.47 -11.06 -9.96
CA TYR A 250 -12.25 -11.81 -9.64
C TYR A 250 -11.15 -10.94 -9.03
N ASN A 251 -11.15 -9.62 -9.25
CA ASN A 251 -10.12 -8.69 -8.76
C ASN A 251 -10.36 -8.27 -7.30
N SER A 252 -10.22 -9.20 -6.35
CA SER A 252 -10.38 -8.92 -4.92
C SER A 252 -9.54 -7.71 -4.45
N PRO A 253 -9.94 -7.00 -3.39
CA PRO A 253 -9.15 -5.90 -2.86
C PRO A 253 -7.70 -6.29 -2.50
N TYR A 254 -6.71 -5.48 -2.90
CA TYR A 254 -5.30 -5.59 -2.47
C TYR A 254 -4.54 -4.31 -2.82
N ILE A 255 -3.31 -4.17 -2.31
CA ILE A 255 -2.32 -3.16 -2.75
C ILE A 255 -0.96 -3.82 -2.88
N SER A 256 -0.37 -3.84 -4.07
CA SER A 256 0.99 -4.37 -4.22
C SER A 256 1.97 -3.32 -4.73
N LEU A 257 3.19 -3.38 -4.20
CA LEU A 257 4.35 -2.67 -4.73
C LEU A 257 5.20 -3.65 -5.53
N ASP A 258 4.99 -3.63 -6.85
CA ASP A 258 5.58 -4.56 -7.79
C ASP A 258 6.77 -3.99 -8.54
N LYS A 259 7.43 -4.87 -9.30
CA LYS A 259 8.53 -4.47 -10.17
C LYS A 259 8.01 -3.51 -11.24
N HIS A 260 8.60 -2.33 -11.29
CA HIS A 260 8.39 -1.35 -12.36
C HIS A 260 9.40 -1.59 -13.50
N GLU A 261 9.07 -1.18 -14.72
CA GLU A 261 9.94 -1.25 -15.90
C GLU A 261 11.22 -0.43 -15.74
N ILE A 262 11.15 0.59 -14.89
CA ILE A 262 12.26 1.45 -14.48
C ILE A 262 12.60 1.10 -13.04
N ASN A 263 13.79 0.54 -12.81
CA ASN A 263 14.12 -0.09 -11.54
C ASN A 263 14.12 0.86 -10.32
N LYS A 264 14.18 2.17 -10.52
CA LYS A 264 14.10 3.17 -9.44
C LYS A 264 12.70 3.27 -8.81
N TYR A 265 11.68 2.79 -9.52
CA TYR A 265 10.30 2.81 -9.06
C TYR A 265 9.83 1.41 -8.66
N ALA A 266 8.86 1.36 -7.76
CA ALA A 266 7.94 0.23 -7.63
C ALA A 266 6.60 0.63 -8.27
N LYS A 267 6.00 -0.26 -9.05
CA LYS A 267 4.66 -0.07 -9.62
C LYS A 267 3.64 -0.29 -8.51
N VAL A 268 2.67 0.59 -8.37
CA VAL A 268 1.56 0.39 -7.42
C VAL A 268 0.41 -0.24 -8.19
N ASN A 269 -0.08 -1.40 -7.74
CA ASN A 269 -1.30 -2.01 -8.26
C ASN A 269 -2.36 -2.08 -7.16
N PHE A 270 -3.61 -1.85 -7.54
CA PHE A 270 -4.76 -1.84 -6.66
C PHE A 270 -5.77 -2.91 -7.12
N GLY A 271 -6.23 -3.73 -6.18
CA GLY A 271 -7.38 -4.60 -6.36
C GLY A 271 -8.68 -3.97 -5.87
N GLY A 272 -9.83 -4.49 -6.29
CA GLY A 272 -11.13 -4.14 -5.72
C GLY A 272 -11.57 -2.69 -5.91
N TYR A 273 -11.08 -2.01 -6.96
CA TYR A 273 -11.36 -0.59 -7.26
C TYR A 273 -10.96 0.33 -6.10
N LEU A 274 -9.81 0.08 -5.49
CA LEU A 274 -9.27 0.92 -4.42
C LEU A 274 -8.41 2.06 -4.95
N ASP A 275 -7.98 2.03 -6.22
CA ASP A 275 -7.25 3.12 -6.84
C ASP A 275 -8.06 4.41 -6.83
N ASN A 276 -7.37 5.54 -6.64
CA ASN A 276 -7.98 6.87 -6.60
C ASN A 276 -9.03 7.04 -5.48
N THR A 277 -8.95 6.24 -4.42
CA THR A 277 -9.80 6.35 -3.23
C THR A 277 -9.00 6.61 -1.95
N ARG A 278 -9.66 7.18 -0.93
CA ARG A 278 -9.04 7.35 0.40
C ARG A 278 -8.65 6.02 1.03
N ALA A 279 -9.47 4.98 0.86
CA ALA A 279 -9.16 3.63 1.34
C ALA A 279 -7.87 3.10 0.68
N GLY A 280 -7.75 3.21 -0.64
CA GLY A 280 -6.52 2.84 -1.36
C GLY A 280 -5.30 3.63 -0.92
N TYR A 281 -5.44 4.96 -0.70
CA TYR A 281 -4.37 5.79 -0.18
C TYR A 281 -3.88 5.32 1.19
N VAL A 282 -4.81 5.06 2.12
CA VAL A 282 -4.48 4.59 3.48
C VAL A 282 -3.72 3.28 3.44
N LEU A 283 -4.14 2.35 2.58
CA LEU A 283 -3.46 1.07 2.41
C LEU A 283 -2.07 1.24 1.80
N LEU A 284 -1.92 2.07 0.75
CA LEU A 284 -0.61 2.37 0.18
C LEU A 284 0.35 2.99 1.23
N GLU A 285 -0.14 3.89 2.07
CA GLU A 285 0.68 4.48 3.15
C GLU A 285 1.02 3.47 4.24
N ALA A 286 0.08 2.57 4.60
CA ALA A 286 0.36 1.46 5.51
C ALA A 286 1.43 0.52 4.93
N ASP A 287 1.43 0.28 3.63
CA ASP A 287 2.41 -0.58 2.98
C ASP A 287 3.82 0.04 3.05
N LYS A 288 3.88 1.33 2.73
CA LYS A 288 5.08 2.15 2.91
C LYS A 288 5.58 2.12 4.36
N PHE A 289 4.70 1.98 5.37
CA PHE A 289 5.12 1.90 6.76
C PHE A 289 5.96 0.64 7.08
N PHE A 290 5.78 -0.48 6.38
CA PHE A 290 6.67 -1.64 6.54
C PHE A 290 8.12 -1.32 6.19
N LYS A 291 8.37 -0.44 5.21
CA LYS A 291 9.73 0.05 4.90
C LYS A 291 10.36 0.73 6.11
N THR A 292 9.57 1.53 6.81
CA THR A 292 10.00 2.20 8.03
C THR A 292 10.30 1.21 9.15
N LEU A 293 9.53 0.12 9.28
CA LEU A 293 9.81 -0.93 10.26
C LEU A 293 11.08 -1.73 9.93
N SER A 294 11.38 -1.91 8.64
CA SER A 294 12.58 -2.66 8.23
C SER A 294 13.88 -1.89 8.47
N VAL A 295 13.95 -0.62 8.04
CA VAL A 295 15.21 0.16 8.03
C VAL A 295 15.19 1.44 8.85
N GLY A 296 14.02 1.88 9.33
CA GLY A 296 13.89 3.09 10.14
C GLY A 296 13.74 4.41 9.41
N LEU A 297 13.75 4.41 8.06
CA LEU A 297 13.52 5.60 7.24
C LEU A 297 12.05 5.71 6.81
N ASP A 298 11.51 6.92 6.73
CA ASP A 298 10.23 7.15 6.05
C ASP A 298 10.45 7.11 4.53
N PRO A 299 9.80 6.21 3.77
CA PRO A 299 9.98 6.13 2.31
C PRO A 299 9.47 7.36 1.54
N ASN A 300 8.64 8.21 2.13
CA ASN A 300 8.14 9.42 1.46
C ASN A 300 9.09 10.63 1.64
N THR A 301 9.74 10.76 2.80
CA THR A 301 10.63 11.91 3.11
C THR A 301 12.11 11.54 3.07
N TYR A 302 12.42 10.25 3.19
CA TYR A 302 13.75 9.67 3.39
C TYR A 302 14.44 10.09 4.70
N GLU A 303 13.69 10.62 5.65
CA GLU A 303 14.19 10.99 6.98
C GLU A 303 14.22 9.79 7.91
N LEU A 304 15.18 9.78 8.84
CA LEU A 304 15.25 8.77 9.90
C LEU A 304 14.16 9.07 10.94
N VAL A 305 13.23 8.14 11.08
CA VAL A 305 12.10 8.24 12.03
C VAL A 305 12.14 7.13 13.08
N ALA A 306 13.07 6.18 12.96
CA ALA A 306 13.22 5.11 13.94
C ALA A 306 13.52 5.61 15.36
N ASP A 307 14.18 6.75 15.52
CA ASP A 307 14.52 7.27 16.84
C ASP A 307 13.26 7.71 17.60
N ASP A 308 12.36 8.44 16.94
CA ASP A 308 11.05 8.81 17.50
C ASP A 308 10.23 7.55 17.85
N MET A 309 10.28 6.52 17.00
CA MET A 309 9.60 5.25 17.26
C MET A 309 10.18 4.51 18.48
N LYS A 310 11.50 4.55 18.69
CA LYS A 310 12.16 3.93 19.85
C LYS A 310 11.77 4.62 21.16
N GLU A 311 11.49 5.92 21.12
CA GLU A 311 11.02 6.69 22.29
C GLU A 311 9.58 6.31 22.68
N ASP A 312 8.69 6.17 21.70
CA ASP A 312 7.25 5.99 21.93
C ASP A 312 6.80 4.52 21.99
N ILE A 313 7.56 3.59 21.40
CA ILE A 313 7.17 2.18 21.24
C ILE A 313 8.12 1.28 22.03
N PRO A 314 7.69 0.72 23.18
CA PRO A 314 8.55 -0.09 24.04
C PRO A 314 9.13 -1.30 23.32
N GLY A 315 10.47 -1.43 23.33
CA GLY A 315 11.17 -2.57 22.74
C GLY A 315 11.25 -2.54 21.21
N PHE A 316 10.93 -1.40 20.59
CA PHE A 316 11.05 -1.24 19.15
C PHE A 316 12.51 -1.37 18.71
N LEU A 317 12.70 -2.21 17.69
CA LEU A 317 13.92 -2.37 16.92
C LEU A 317 13.49 -2.56 15.48
N THR A 318 14.23 -1.96 14.56
CA THR A 318 14.09 -2.21 13.13
C THR A 318 14.44 -3.67 12.81
N GLU A 319 13.94 -4.19 11.68
CA GLU A 319 14.32 -5.52 11.21
C GLU A 319 15.84 -5.65 11.00
N ASP A 320 16.46 -4.62 10.43
CA ASP A 320 17.92 -4.56 10.23
C ASP A 320 18.67 -4.70 11.56
N GLU A 321 18.25 -3.96 12.60
CA GLU A 321 18.83 -4.08 13.95
C GLU A 321 18.65 -5.50 14.52
N ARG A 322 17.46 -6.09 14.41
CA ARG A 322 17.22 -7.48 14.86
C ARG A 322 18.11 -8.46 14.12
N THR A 323 18.34 -8.25 12.84
CA THR A 323 19.23 -9.06 12.00
C THR A 323 20.67 -8.94 12.45
N LEU A 324 21.17 -7.73 12.61
CA LEU A 324 22.51 -7.46 13.13
C LEU A 324 22.71 -8.10 14.51
N LEU A 325 21.70 -8.04 15.38
CA LEU A 325 21.74 -8.66 16.71
C LEU A 325 21.84 -10.19 16.63
N ASN A 326 20.95 -10.83 15.87
CA ASN A 326 20.89 -12.29 15.71
C ASN A 326 22.19 -12.88 15.16
N GLU A 327 22.98 -12.08 14.43
CA GLU A 327 24.23 -12.52 13.82
C GLU A 327 25.50 -12.10 14.55
N SER A 328 25.42 -11.15 15.47
CA SER A 328 26.56 -10.68 16.26
C SER A 328 27.26 -11.79 17.07
N GLY A 329 26.57 -12.90 17.33
CA GLY A 329 27.08 -14.08 18.05
C GLY A 329 27.76 -15.15 17.19
N LYS A 330 27.76 -15.04 15.85
CA LYS A 330 28.42 -16.01 14.96
C LYS A 330 29.88 -15.62 14.71
N SER A 331 30.80 -16.58 14.80
CA SER A 331 32.23 -16.36 14.52
C SER A 331 32.43 -16.18 13.00
N ILE A 332 32.76 -14.97 12.60
CA ILE A 332 32.91 -14.52 11.21
C ILE A 332 34.42 -14.48 10.89
N SER A 333 34.84 -15.03 9.73
CA SER A 333 36.25 -15.09 9.36
C SER A 333 36.78 -13.71 8.92
N LYS A 334 38.11 -13.54 8.86
CA LYS A 334 38.75 -12.26 8.47
C LYS A 334 38.39 -11.79 7.05
N ASN A 335 37.93 -12.68 6.16
CA ASN A 335 37.46 -12.32 4.82
C ASN A 335 35.97 -11.95 4.79
N ASP A 336 35.28 -12.09 5.92
CA ASP A 336 33.84 -11.86 6.08
C ASP A 336 33.56 -10.58 6.91
N GLN A 337 34.57 -9.70 7.09
CA GLN A 337 34.42 -8.43 7.82
C GLN A 337 33.47 -7.45 7.12
N ILE A 338 33.19 -7.70 5.83
CA ILE A 338 32.03 -7.16 5.14
C ILE A 338 31.13 -8.34 4.75
N SER A 339 30.55 -8.96 5.77
CA SER A 339 29.40 -9.84 5.61
C SER A 339 28.23 -8.97 5.15
N PHE A 340 28.18 -8.62 3.86
CA PHE A 340 26.91 -8.30 3.22
C PHE A 340 26.03 -9.49 3.50
N LEU A 341 24.90 -9.29 4.18
CA LEU A 341 23.98 -10.37 4.44
C LEU A 341 23.29 -10.81 3.16
N PHE A 342 24.04 -11.58 2.40
CA PHE A 342 23.66 -12.39 1.27
C PHE A 342 23.92 -13.87 1.56
N ASP A 343 24.07 -14.29 2.82
CA ASP A 343 24.41 -15.70 3.17
C ASP A 343 23.21 -16.67 3.17
N SER A 344 22.29 -16.44 2.23
CA SER A 344 21.45 -17.47 1.59
C SER A 344 21.43 -17.37 0.06
N TYR A 345 22.30 -16.58 -0.55
CA TYR A 345 22.18 -16.11 -1.92
C TYR A 345 23.24 -16.77 -2.81
N THR A 346 23.03 -18.05 -3.08
CA THR A 346 23.64 -18.69 -4.25
C THR A 346 22.56 -18.83 -5.32
N ASN A 347 22.69 -18.02 -6.38
CA ASN A 347 21.94 -18.08 -7.64
C ASN A 347 20.40 -17.95 -7.55
N ASN A 348 19.89 -16.83 -8.07
CA ASN A 348 18.50 -16.50 -8.43
C ASN A 348 17.51 -15.96 -7.38
N ASP A 349 17.71 -16.14 -6.07
CA ASP A 349 16.71 -15.66 -5.10
C ASP A 349 17.27 -14.57 -4.19
N ILE A 350 17.07 -13.31 -4.60
CA ILE A 350 17.11 -12.21 -3.64
C ILE A 350 15.96 -12.43 -2.67
N LYS A 351 16.18 -12.62 -1.36
CA LYS A 351 15.10 -12.74 -0.37
C LYS A 351 14.32 -11.44 -0.31
N ARG A 352 13.31 -11.34 -1.17
CA ARG A 352 12.28 -10.31 -1.17
C ARG A 352 11.26 -10.72 -0.13
N ILE A 353 11.51 -10.40 1.14
CA ILE A 353 10.46 -10.56 2.15
C ILE A 353 9.50 -9.42 1.94
N ARG A 354 8.32 -9.76 1.43
CA ARG A 354 7.21 -8.85 1.27
C ARG A 354 6.38 -8.99 2.54
N TYR A 355 6.27 -7.91 3.31
CA TYR A 355 5.42 -7.83 4.49
C TYR A 355 4.03 -7.47 4.05
N TRP A 356 3.03 -8.17 4.57
CA TRP A 356 1.64 -7.97 4.20
C TRP A 356 0.85 -7.63 5.46
N PHE A 357 -0.02 -6.63 5.39
CA PHE A 357 -1.11 -6.50 6.36
C PHE A 357 -2.25 -7.39 5.90
N TYR A 358 -2.76 -8.19 6.82
CA TYR A 358 -3.88 -9.10 6.61
C TYR A 358 -5.07 -8.66 7.46
N PRO A 359 -6.30 -8.68 6.90
CA PRO A 359 -7.50 -8.35 7.64
C PRO A 359 -7.97 -9.48 8.59
N GLU A 360 -7.21 -10.57 8.74
CA GLU A 360 -7.64 -11.79 9.44
C GLU A 360 -8.09 -11.59 10.89
N GLU A 361 -7.54 -10.63 11.62
CA GLU A 361 -7.97 -10.38 13.00
C GLU A 361 -9.06 -9.34 13.13
N ILE A 362 -9.46 -8.70 12.03
CA ILE A 362 -10.63 -7.83 12.02
C ILE A 362 -11.86 -8.70 12.28
N THR A 363 -12.52 -8.45 13.40
CA THR A 363 -13.64 -9.26 13.87
C THR A 363 -14.80 -8.39 14.31
N THR A 364 -15.99 -8.82 13.90
CA THR A 364 -17.25 -8.33 14.43
C THR A 364 -17.85 -9.35 15.40
N ILE A 365 -18.53 -8.86 16.42
CA ILE A 365 -19.34 -9.65 17.33
C ILE A 365 -20.81 -9.31 17.07
N THR A 366 -21.64 -10.35 16.98
CA THR A 366 -23.00 -10.21 16.45
C THR A 366 -24.01 -11.03 17.24
N ASP A 367 -25.27 -10.58 17.24
CA ASP A 367 -26.43 -11.38 17.62
C ASP A 367 -27.33 -11.73 16.43
N GLY A 368 -26.86 -11.45 15.21
CA GLY A 368 -27.55 -11.59 13.94
C GLY A 368 -28.18 -10.29 13.46
N ASN A 369 -28.66 -9.44 14.38
CA ASN A 369 -29.28 -8.16 14.03
C ASN A 369 -28.34 -6.98 14.25
N ILE A 370 -27.42 -7.07 15.22
CA ILE A 370 -26.43 -6.02 15.50
C ILE A 370 -25.04 -6.60 15.26
N GLY A 371 -24.24 -5.96 14.41
CA GLY A 371 -22.82 -6.23 14.26
C GLY A 371 -22.00 -5.11 14.92
N VAL A 372 -21.14 -5.45 15.88
CA VAL A 372 -20.26 -4.50 16.58
C VAL A 372 -18.81 -4.85 16.32
N ILE A 373 -17.95 -3.86 16.10
CA ILE A 373 -16.51 -4.10 16.00
C ILE A 373 -15.98 -4.59 17.35
N LYS A 374 -15.31 -5.75 17.33
CA LYS A 374 -14.59 -6.31 18.46
C LYS A 374 -13.08 -6.06 18.34
N ASN A 375 -12.55 -6.25 17.14
CA ASN A 375 -11.18 -5.96 16.80
C ASN A 375 -11.12 -5.40 15.37
N ASN A 376 -10.31 -4.38 15.17
CA ASN A 376 -10.10 -3.68 13.90
C ASN A 376 -8.62 -3.68 13.47
N GLN A 377 -7.78 -4.42 14.19
CA GLN A 377 -6.37 -4.54 13.90
C GLN A 377 -6.13 -5.38 12.64
N PHE A 378 -5.35 -4.82 11.73
CA PHE A 378 -4.65 -5.59 10.70
C PHE A 378 -3.45 -6.31 11.30
N LEU A 379 -3.30 -7.60 11.03
CA LEU A 379 -2.07 -8.31 11.39
C LEU A 379 -1.04 -8.15 10.30
N ALA A 380 0.20 -7.85 10.68
CA ALA A 380 1.31 -8.07 9.78
C ALA A 380 1.61 -9.57 9.65
N GLY A 381 2.02 -9.98 8.46
CA GLY A 381 2.57 -11.29 8.12
C GLY A 381 3.54 -11.18 6.94
N SER A 382 3.90 -12.31 6.35
CA SER A 382 4.76 -12.38 5.16
C SER A 382 4.05 -13.10 4.02
N GLU A 383 4.29 -12.69 2.78
CA GLU A 383 3.79 -13.42 1.61
C GLU A 383 4.27 -14.88 1.65
N ARG A 384 3.35 -15.83 1.44
CA ARG A 384 3.62 -17.27 1.26
C ARG A 384 4.00 -18.06 2.53
N MET A 385 3.12 -18.06 3.53
CA MET A 385 3.11 -19.18 4.48
C MET A 385 2.49 -20.48 3.91
N ASP A 386 1.97 -20.44 2.68
CA ASP A 386 1.32 -21.59 2.02
C ASP A 386 2.25 -22.43 1.13
N GLU A 387 3.48 -21.96 0.85
CA GLU A 387 4.51 -22.79 0.23
C GLU A 387 5.25 -23.55 1.35
N GLU A 388 5.10 -24.88 1.39
CA GLU A 388 5.54 -25.77 2.50
C GLU A 388 7.05 -25.67 2.87
N ASP A 389 7.87 -24.93 2.12
CA ASP A 389 9.33 -24.88 2.26
C ASP A 389 9.94 -23.49 2.58
N ILE A 390 9.15 -22.42 2.76
CA ILE A 390 9.71 -21.09 3.08
C ILE A 390 9.86 -20.91 4.61
N THR A 391 11.09 -21.08 5.11
CA THR A 391 11.41 -20.71 6.50
C THR A 391 11.79 -19.24 6.60
N LEU A 392 10.89 -18.41 7.13
CA LEU A 392 11.19 -17.01 7.48
C LEU A 392 12.35 -16.96 8.49
N ASP A 393 13.24 -15.98 8.31
CA ASP A 393 14.30 -15.73 9.28
C ASP A 393 13.72 -15.22 10.61
N LYS A 394 14.54 -15.28 11.64
CA LYS A 394 14.12 -14.91 13.00
C LYS A 394 13.81 -13.42 13.12
N SER A 395 14.56 -12.54 12.45
CA SER A 395 14.39 -11.09 12.56
C SER A 395 13.05 -10.64 11.98
N THR A 396 12.69 -11.17 10.81
CA THR A 396 11.37 -10.96 10.21
C THR A 396 10.24 -11.39 11.15
N LYS A 397 10.34 -12.62 11.68
CA LYS A 397 9.34 -13.15 12.63
C LYS A 397 9.22 -12.29 13.88
N ASP A 398 10.34 -11.88 14.45
CA ASP A 398 10.38 -11.05 15.65
C ASP A 398 9.83 -9.64 15.37
N THR A 399 10.07 -9.08 14.18
CA THR A 399 9.50 -7.79 13.74
C THR A 399 7.99 -7.86 13.61
N ILE A 400 7.47 -8.88 12.92
CA ILE A 400 6.02 -9.13 12.77
C ILE A 400 5.38 -9.34 14.14
N ALA A 401 5.95 -10.21 14.97
CA ALA A 401 5.43 -10.49 16.30
C ALA A 401 5.43 -9.24 17.18
N HIS A 402 6.49 -8.42 17.13
CA HIS A 402 6.57 -7.17 17.87
C HIS A 402 5.50 -6.18 17.43
N LEU A 403 5.33 -5.96 16.13
CA LEU A 403 4.28 -5.09 15.59
C LEU A 403 2.89 -5.55 16.04
N ASN A 404 2.59 -6.84 15.86
CA ASN A 404 1.28 -7.38 16.19
C ASN A 404 0.97 -7.33 17.70
N ASN A 405 1.96 -7.62 18.56
CA ASN A 405 1.78 -7.59 20.03
C ASN A 405 1.70 -6.17 20.60
N ASN A 406 2.27 -5.18 19.92
CA ASN A 406 2.35 -3.79 20.38
C ASN A 406 1.54 -2.83 19.51
N TYR A 407 0.58 -3.33 18.72
CA TYR A 407 -0.13 -2.57 17.70
C TYR A 407 -0.73 -1.25 18.20
N HIS A 408 -1.29 -1.23 19.41
CA HIS A 408 -1.84 -0.01 20.02
C HIS A 408 -0.80 1.11 20.22
N TYR A 409 0.47 0.78 20.50
CA TYR A 409 1.55 1.79 20.55
C TYR A 409 1.81 2.36 19.16
N TYR A 410 1.87 1.50 18.13
CA TYR A 410 2.02 1.92 16.74
C TYR A 410 0.84 2.77 16.26
N GLU A 411 -0.40 2.40 16.60
CA GLU A 411 -1.61 3.16 16.30
C GLU A 411 -1.59 4.54 16.98
N SER A 412 -1.07 4.62 18.22
CA SER A 412 -0.98 5.89 18.95
C SER A 412 0.11 6.83 18.42
N HIS A 413 1.22 6.28 17.94
CA HIS A 413 2.38 7.03 17.43
C HIS A 413 2.22 7.39 15.95
N SER A 414 1.79 6.44 15.12
CA SER A 414 1.76 6.58 13.66
C SER A 414 0.35 6.86 13.15
N LYS A 415 0.18 8.02 12.49
CA LYS A 415 -1.06 8.36 11.80
C LYS A 415 -1.45 7.31 10.76
N ARG A 416 -0.47 6.72 10.05
CA ARG A 416 -0.70 5.67 9.05
C ARG A 416 -1.41 4.46 9.67
N MET A 417 -0.96 4.05 10.87
CA MET A 417 -1.54 2.92 11.60
C MET A 417 -2.91 3.24 12.19
N LYS A 418 -3.12 4.48 12.64
CA LYS A 418 -4.45 4.95 13.07
C LYS A 418 -5.47 4.98 11.92
N GLU A 419 -5.08 5.49 10.76
CA GLU A 419 -5.96 5.49 9.59
C GLU A 419 -6.26 4.07 9.11
N LEU A 420 -5.26 3.18 9.12
CA LEU A 420 -5.46 1.76 8.85
C LEU A 420 -6.45 1.12 9.83
N SER A 421 -6.37 1.47 11.12
CA SER A 421 -7.30 0.98 12.16
C SER A 421 -8.73 1.48 11.94
N ASN A 422 -8.91 2.74 11.53
CA ASN A 422 -10.21 3.29 11.16
C ASN A 422 -10.79 2.58 9.93
N LEU A 423 -9.96 2.32 8.91
CA LEU A 423 -10.37 1.55 7.74
C LEU A 423 -10.78 0.13 8.12
N GLY A 424 -10.06 -0.49 9.06
CA GLY A 424 -10.38 -1.83 9.59
C GLY A 424 -11.77 -1.90 10.22
N LYS A 425 -12.23 -0.84 10.89
CA LYS A 425 -13.59 -0.77 11.43
C LYS A 425 -14.65 -0.77 10.33
N ILE A 426 -14.44 0.00 9.27
CA ILE A 426 -15.36 0.05 8.13
C ILE A 426 -15.39 -1.32 7.45
N LEU A 427 -14.22 -1.89 7.13
CA LEU A 427 -14.10 -3.21 6.50
C LEU A 427 -14.78 -4.30 7.34
N GLY A 428 -14.58 -4.32 8.65
CA GLY A 428 -15.20 -5.31 9.53
C GLY A 428 -16.72 -5.26 9.52
N LEU A 429 -17.31 -4.06 9.53
CA LEU A 429 -18.78 -3.89 9.52
C LEU A 429 -19.40 -4.15 8.15
N ILE A 430 -18.73 -3.77 7.06
CA ILE A 430 -19.19 -4.10 5.70
C ILE A 430 -19.03 -5.59 5.41
N ASN A 431 -17.97 -6.23 5.92
CA ASN A 431 -17.85 -7.68 5.86
C ASN A 431 -18.96 -8.38 6.67
N TRP A 432 -19.35 -7.84 7.83
CA TRP A 432 -20.51 -8.33 8.58
C TRP A 432 -21.81 -8.28 7.75
N LEU A 433 -22.08 -7.18 7.02
CA LEU A 433 -23.23 -7.10 6.11
C LEU A 433 -23.20 -8.22 5.04
N LYS A 434 -22.02 -8.54 4.52
CA LYS A 434 -21.81 -9.59 3.51
C LYS A 434 -22.04 -10.98 4.09
N GLU A 435 -21.44 -11.28 5.23
CA GLU A 435 -21.51 -12.59 5.89
C GLU A 435 -22.91 -12.90 6.42
N GLU A 436 -23.62 -11.91 6.99
CA GLU A 436 -25.02 -12.04 7.41
C GLU A 436 -26.01 -11.96 6.23
N ARG A 437 -25.50 -11.77 5.00
CA ARG A 437 -26.28 -11.70 3.76
C ARG A 437 -27.40 -10.67 3.81
N ILE A 438 -27.10 -9.52 4.41
CA ILE A 438 -28.05 -8.41 4.57
C ILE A 438 -28.51 -7.87 3.22
N ASP A 439 -27.66 -8.00 2.19
CA ASP A 439 -27.96 -7.67 0.80
C ASP A 439 -29.16 -8.45 0.23
N ASN A 440 -29.59 -9.57 0.82
CA ASN A 440 -30.82 -10.27 0.38
C ASN A 440 -32.11 -9.56 0.81
N ARG A 441 -32.04 -8.73 1.85
CA ARG A 441 -33.21 -8.05 2.47
C ARG A 441 -33.17 -6.55 2.21
N VAL A 442 -31.97 -5.98 2.25
CA VAL A 442 -31.71 -4.54 2.14
C VAL A 442 -31.01 -4.24 0.83
N ASP A 443 -31.39 -3.14 0.22
CA ASP A 443 -30.85 -2.61 -1.02
C ASP A 443 -29.49 -1.90 -0.80
N LEU A 444 -28.48 -2.67 -0.40
CA LEU A 444 -27.13 -2.15 -0.14
C LEU A 444 -26.48 -1.53 -1.38
N ASP A 445 -26.92 -1.91 -2.59
CA ASP A 445 -26.42 -1.35 -3.85
C ASP A 445 -26.64 0.17 -3.97
N GLN A 446 -27.49 0.77 -3.14
CA GLN A 446 -27.60 2.23 -3.06
C GLN A 446 -26.30 2.92 -2.66
N PHE A 447 -25.38 2.25 -1.95
CA PHE A 447 -24.05 2.80 -1.74
C PHE A 447 -23.31 3.08 -3.06
N LEU A 448 -23.63 2.37 -4.15
CA LEU A 448 -23.05 2.64 -5.47
C LEU A 448 -23.48 3.99 -6.06
N SER A 449 -24.58 4.57 -5.56
CA SER A 449 -25.04 5.90 -5.96
C SER A 449 -24.30 7.04 -5.25
N VAL A 450 -23.47 6.75 -4.24
CA VAL A 450 -22.76 7.79 -3.49
C VAL A 450 -21.66 8.39 -4.37
N GLU A 451 -21.61 9.73 -4.45
CA GLU A 451 -20.53 10.47 -5.10
C GLU A 451 -19.23 10.33 -4.30
N LEU A 452 -18.18 9.92 -4.97
CA LEU A 452 -16.82 9.81 -4.46
C LEU A 452 -16.07 11.14 -4.69
N PRO A 453 -15.26 11.60 -3.72
CA PRO A 453 -14.44 12.78 -3.90
C PRO A 453 -13.33 12.51 -4.93
N SER A 454 -12.95 13.55 -5.67
CA SER A 454 -11.75 13.53 -6.52
C SER A 454 -10.51 13.28 -5.65
N LEU A 455 -9.77 12.22 -5.97
CA LEU A 455 -8.51 11.86 -5.33
C LEU A 455 -7.64 11.15 -6.36
N LYS A 456 -6.32 11.32 -6.23
CA LYS A 456 -5.33 10.61 -7.05
C LYS A 456 -4.43 9.80 -6.13
N THR A 457 -4.37 8.50 -6.35
CA THR A 457 -3.36 7.64 -5.71
C THR A 457 -2.12 7.53 -6.59
N ASP A 458 -0.96 7.36 -5.98
CA ASP A 458 0.26 7.11 -6.74
C ASP A 458 0.14 5.79 -7.52
N ASN A 459 0.48 5.80 -8.80
CA ASN A 459 0.60 4.57 -9.62
C ASN A 459 2.01 3.96 -9.57
N LYS A 460 2.94 4.64 -8.91
CA LYS A 460 4.31 4.19 -8.66
C LYS A 460 4.88 4.91 -7.44
N THR A 461 5.77 4.25 -6.72
CA THR A 461 6.52 4.84 -5.60
C THR A 461 8.01 4.79 -5.88
N ASP A 462 8.78 5.73 -5.33
CA ASP A 462 10.24 5.62 -5.36
C ASP A 462 10.68 4.45 -4.48
N LYS A 463 11.67 3.68 -4.96
CA LYS A 463 12.32 2.69 -4.12
C LYS A 463 13.16 3.40 -3.05
N LEU A 464 13.10 2.85 -1.85
CA LEU A 464 13.97 3.22 -0.74
C LEU A 464 15.20 2.31 -0.79
N LEU A 465 16.39 2.90 -0.75
CA LEU A 465 17.65 2.19 -0.59
C LEU A 465 18.36 2.74 0.65
N ALA A 466 18.55 1.87 1.63
CA ALA A 466 19.20 2.18 2.88
C ALA A 466 20.36 1.22 3.13
N ALA A 467 21.38 1.70 3.84
CA ALA A 467 22.45 0.88 4.37
C ALA A 467 22.52 1.06 5.90
N THR A 468 22.34 -0.02 6.65
CA THR A 468 22.39 -0.01 8.12
C THR A 468 23.70 -0.59 8.59
N ALA A 469 24.56 0.24 9.18
CA ALA A 469 25.86 -0.15 9.70
C ALA A 469 25.80 -0.40 11.21
N LEU A 470 26.47 -1.45 11.68
CA LEU A 470 26.72 -1.74 13.09
C LEU A 470 28.21 -1.55 13.36
N ILE A 471 28.60 -0.71 14.32
CA ILE A 471 30.00 -0.48 14.70
C ILE A 471 30.16 -0.53 16.22
N TYR A 472 30.95 -1.47 16.74
CA TYR A 472 31.09 -1.64 18.19
C TYR A 472 32.47 -2.19 18.62
N PRO A 473 32.95 -1.88 19.83
CA PRO A 473 34.22 -2.37 20.35
C PRO A 473 34.13 -3.85 20.77
N SER A 474 34.57 -4.74 19.89
CA SER A 474 34.44 -6.17 20.10
C SER A 474 35.28 -6.65 21.29
N GLY A 475 34.66 -7.40 22.19
CA GLY A 475 35.29 -7.87 23.44
C GLY A 475 35.12 -6.93 24.64
N LYS A 476 34.60 -5.71 24.45
CA LYS A 476 34.19 -4.82 25.55
C LYS A 476 32.66 -4.77 25.72
N VAL A 477 31.93 -4.92 24.61
CA VAL A 477 30.48 -4.83 24.58
C VAL A 477 29.87 -6.15 24.12
N THR A 478 28.85 -6.62 24.84
CA THR A 478 27.93 -7.68 24.39
C THR A 478 26.66 -7.02 23.89
N LEU A 479 26.41 -7.15 22.58
CA LEU A 479 25.21 -6.60 21.95
C LEU A 479 23.95 -7.33 22.44
N ASN A 480 22.91 -6.56 22.71
CA ASN A 480 21.59 -7.02 23.11
C ASN A 480 20.54 -5.98 22.65
N GLU A 481 19.26 -6.30 22.87
CA GLU A 481 18.14 -5.46 22.44
C GLU A 481 18.17 -4.05 23.05
N ASN A 482 18.77 -3.86 24.23
CA ASN A 482 18.78 -2.57 24.91
C ASN A 482 19.91 -1.63 24.48
N ASN A 483 20.92 -2.13 23.77
CA ASN A 483 22.09 -1.32 23.41
C ASN A 483 22.45 -1.35 21.94
N ILE A 484 21.83 -2.20 21.11
CA ILE A 484 22.20 -2.30 19.69
C ILE A 484 22.02 -0.95 18.96
N ASN A 485 20.99 -0.20 19.32
CA ASN A 485 20.70 1.14 18.79
C ASN A 485 21.83 2.15 19.05
N GLU A 486 22.62 1.99 20.12
CA GLU A 486 23.79 2.85 20.40
C GLU A 486 24.94 2.63 19.41
N TYR A 487 24.90 1.52 18.66
CA TYR A 487 25.97 1.08 17.76
C TYR A 487 25.50 0.94 16.31
N THR A 488 24.23 1.24 16.01
CA THR A 488 23.68 1.15 14.65
C THR A 488 23.45 2.53 14.04
N HIS A 489 23.79 2.65 12.75
CA HIS A 489 23.66 3.89 11.98
C HIS A 489 23.05 3.59 10.62
N VAL A 490 21.94 4.26 10.32
CA VAL A 490 21.21 4.10 9.05
C VAL A 490 21.61 5.20 8.08
N MET A 491 22.03 4.82 6.88
CA MET A 491 22.41 5.71 5.79
C MET A 491 21.38 5.64 4.67
N ASN A 492 20.81 6.79 4.29
CA ASN A 492 20.00 6.88 3.08
C ASN A 492 20.90 6.90 1.84
N LYS A 493 20.77 5.88 0.97
CA LYS A 493 21.50 5.76 -0.29
C LYS A 493 20.59 5.84 -1.52
N SER A 494 19.34 6.29 -1.34
CA SER A 494 18.33 6.38 -2.42
C SER A 494 18.71 7.35 -3.54
N ASN A 495 19.65 8.28 -3.32
CA ASN A 495 20.18 9.15 -4.37
C ASN A 495 20.89 8.38 -5.49
N LEU A 496 21.40 7.16 -5.23
CA LEU A 496 22.01 6.30 -6.26
C LEU A 496 21.01 5.94 -7.38
N PHE A 497 19.71 5.86 -7.06
CA PHE A 497 18.67 5.66 -8.06
C PHE A 497 18.45 6.88 -8.97
N LYS A 498 18.81 8.09 -8.52
CA LYS A 498 18.65 9.34 -9.27
C LYS A 498 19.81 9.62 -10.22
N GLU A 499 21.01 9.18 -9.86
CA GLU A 499 22.26 9.45 -10.60
C GLU A 499 22.59 8.42 -11.69
N SER A 500 21.87 7.29 -11.70
CA SER A 500 22.12 6.15 -12.57
C SER A 500 21.22 6.13 -13.82
N SER A 501 21.72 5.50 -14.90
CA SER A 501 20.95 5.31 -16.13
C SER A 501 19.80 4.30 -15.93
N LEU A 502 18.72 4.48 -16.70
CA LEU A 502 17.36 3.95 -16.45
C LEU A 502 17.19 2.42 -16.21
N ASN A 503 18.21 1.57 -16.37
CA ASN A 503 18.06 0.10 -16.43
C ASN A 503 19.06 -0.72 -15.59
N LYS A 504 19.51 -0.22 -14.43
CA LYS A 504 20.39 -1.00 -13.52
C LYS A 504 19.58 -1.90 -12.59
N SER A 505 20.05 -3.12 -12.34
CA SER A 505 19.41 -4.09 -11.43
C SER A 505 19.57 -3.68 -9.96
N ASP A 506 18.74 -4.24 -9.06
CA ASP A 506 18.89 -4.02 -7.61
C ASP A 506 20.31 -4.44 -7.15
N GLN A 507 20.82 -5.56 -7.66
CA GLN A 507 22.19 -6.03 -7.37
C GLN A 507 23.26 -5.00 -7.72
N TYR A 508 23.14 -4.29 -8.84
CA TYR A 508 24.12 -3.26 -9.22
C TYR A 508 24.20 -2.15 -8.16
N TYR A 509 23.07 -1.69 -7.63
CA TYR A 509 23.08 -0.64 -6.60
C TYR A 509 23.64 -1.13 -5.29
N ILE A 510 23.37 -2.39 -4.94
CA ILE A 510 23.95 -3.01 -3.76
C ILE A 510 25.47 -3.10 -3.93
N ASP A 511 25.97 -3.61 -5.06
CA ASP A 511 27.40 -3.68 -5.37
C ASP A 511 28.07 -2.29 -5.32
N GLN A 512 27.39 -1.25 -5.83
CA GLN A 512 27.91 0.13 -5.76
C GLN A 512 28.02 0.64 -4.32
N ILE A 513 27.06 0.33 -3.44
CA ILE A 513 27.20 0.66 -2.02
C ILE A 513 28.36 -0.13 -1.43
N SER A 514 28.41 -1.43 -1.72
CA SER A 514 29.42 -2.35 -1.22
C SER A 514 30.84 -1.95 -1.56
N GLU A 515 31.09 -1.55 -2.80
CA GLU A 515 32.42 -1.19 -3.31
C GLU A 515 32.88 0.21 -2.85
N ASN A 516 31.95 1.08 -2.44
CA ASN A 516 32.25 2.49 -2.13
C ASN A 516 32.05 2.87 -0.65
N ILE A 517 31.71 1.91 0.22
CA ILE A 517 31.71 2.17 1.66
C ILE A 517 33.16 2.24 2.15
N ASP A 518 33.56 3.41 2.65
CA ASP A 518 34.86 3.63 3.27
C ASP A 518 34.84 3.12 4.72
N GLU A 519 35.81 2.28 5.09
CA GLU A 519 35.94 1.77 6.45
C GLU A 519 36.24 2.90 7.46
N GLU A 520 36.98 3.93 7.05
CA GLU A 520 37.25 5.10 7.93
C GLU A 520 35.95 5.89 8.17
N GLU A 521 35.11 6.03 7.13
CA GLU A 521 33.77 6.63 7.26
C GLU A 521 32.91 5.82 8.24
N LEU A 522 32.91 4.49 8.13
CA LEU A 522 32.13 3.64 9.03
C LEU A 522 32.58 3.77 10.49
N TYR A 523 33.88 3.71 10.77
CA TYR A 523 34.38 3.90 12.12
C TYR A 523 34.08 5.30 12.68
N GLY A 524 33.99 6.30 11.80
CA GLY A 524 33.55 7.65 12.14
C GLY A 524 32.14 7.74 12.73
N TYR A 525 31.29 6.72 12.60
CA TYR A 525 29.99 6.68 13.26
C TYR A 525 30.08 6.32 14.76
N TYR A 526 31.15 5.67 15.20
CA TYR A 526 31.37 5.40 16.62
C TYR A 526 32.01 6.62 17.29
N GLU A 527 31.25 7.36 18.08
CA GLU A 527 31.66 8.67 18.63
C GLU A 527 33.05 8.66 19.29
N PRO A 528 33.43 7.67 20.13
CA PRO A 528 34.76 7.63 20.72
C PRO A 528 35.91 7.46 19.71
N TYR A 529 35.65 6.84 18.56
CA TYR A 529 36.62 6.77 17.46
C TYR A 529 36.69 8.11 16.72
N LYS A 530 35.55 8.72 16.42
CA LYS A 530 35.46 10.02 15.76
C LYS A 530 36.19 11.12 16.53
N GLU A 531 35.92 11.25 17.83
CA GLU A 531 36.61 12.21 18.70
C GLU A 531 38.13 11.99 18.67
N LEU A 532 38.57 10.73 18.76
CA LEU A 532 39.99 10.40 18.75
C LEU A 532 40.63 10.68 17.38
N ASN A 533 39.93 10.41 16.28
CA ASN A 533 40.40 10.71 14.93
C ASN A 533 40.52 12.23 14.68
N GLU A 534 39.60 13.04 15.21
CA GLU A 534 39.69 14.51 15.16
C GLU A 534 40.88 15.03 15.97
N GLU A 535 41.14 14.47 17.16
CA GLU A 535 42.33 14.78 17.96
C GLU A 535 43.63 14.40 17.23
N ILE A 536 43.67 13.24 16.58
CA ILE A 536 44.80 12.76 15.78
C ILE A 536 45.07 13.72 14.61
N LYS A 537 44.04 14.07 13.82
CA LYS A 537 44.15 15.02 12.71
C LYS A 537 44.63 16.40 13.15
N THR A 538 44.24 16.84 14.35
CA THR A 538 44.76 18.09 14.93
C THR A 538 46.25 17.99 15.24
N LEU A 539 46.69 16.88 15.84
CA LEU A 539 48.10 16.64 16.13
C LEU A 539 48.96 16.48 14.87
N GLU A 540 48.45 15.84 13.82
CA GLU A 540 49.16 15.74 12.53
C GLU A 540 49.46 17.13 11.96
N ASN A 541 48.47 18.02 11.92
CA ASN A 541 48.67 19.39 11.46
C ASN A 541 49.68 20.15 12.32
N ASP A 542 49.64 19.98 13.65
CA ASP A 542 50.61 20.60 14.57
C ASP A 542 52.04 20.05 14.36
N ILE A 543 52.16 18.75 14.11
CA ILE A 543 53.44 18.07 13.82
C ILE A 543 54.01 18.57 12.50
N ASP A 544 53.20 18.64 11.44
CA ASP A 544 53.61 19.15 10.13
C ASP A 544 54.06 20.63 10.22
N GLU A 545 53.31 21.47 10.95
CA GLU A 545 53.68 22.88 11.15
C GLU A 545 54.98 23.03 11.97
N LEU A 546 55.20 22.15 12.95
CA LEU A 546 56.44 22.12 13.72
C LEU A 546 57.62 21.64 12.87
N ASP A 547 57.43 20.63 12.02
CA ASP A 547 58.47 20.10 11.13
C ASP A 547 58.94 21.18 10.14
N GLU A 548 58.01 21.89 9.48
CA GLU A 548 58.33 22.99 8.56
C GLU A 548 59.11 24.12 9.28
N LYS A 549 58.71 24.46 10.51
CA LYS A 549 59.41 25.47 11.34
C LYS A 549 60.80 25.00 11.74
N ILE A 550 60.97 23.71 12.06
CA ILE A 550 62.26 23.10 12.42
C ILE A 550 63.18 23.08 11.21
N GLU A 551 62.69 22.69 10.03
CA GLU A 551 63.44 22.66 8.77
C GLU A 551 63.92 24.08 8.41
N THR A 552 63.01 25.05 8.41
CA THR A 552 63.34 26.47 8.17
C THR A 552 64.42 26.97 9.13
N LEU A 553 64.30 26.63 10.42
CA LEU A 553 65.25 27.07 11.44
C LEU A 553 66.61 26.34 11.32
N TYR A 554 66.60 25.08 10.89
CA TYR A 554 67.80 24.30 10.62
C TYR A 554 68.57 24.87 9.43
N GLU A 555 67.88 25.25 8.35
CA GLU A 555 68.47 25.97 7.23
C GLU A 555 69.07 27.31 7.67
N GLU A 556 68.35 28.07 8.51
CA GLU A 556 68.85 29.33 9.06
C GLU A 556 70.14 29.09 9.87
N ILE A 557 70.17 28.11 10.77
CA ILE A 557 71.37 27.73 11.54
C ILE A 557 72.52 27.33 10.61
N ASN A 558 72.27 26.50 9.60
CA ASN A 558 73.29 26.06 8.64
C ASN A 558 73.88 27.21 7.82
N SER A 559 73.12 28.27 7.58
CA SER A 559 73.63 29.48 6.91
C SER A 559 74.72 30.22 7.71
N TYR A 560 74.82 29.99 9.03
CA TYR A 560 75.88 30.56 9.89
C TYR A 560 77.14 29.68 9.96
N ILE A 561 77.10 28.41 9.50
CA ILE A 561 78.22 27.47 9.58
C ILE A 561 79.47 27.88 8.75
N PRO A 562 79.41 28.69 7.67
CA PRO A 562 80.63 29.16 7.00
C PRO A 562 81.35 30.31 7.72
N VAL A 563 80.80 30.87 8.80
CA VAL A 563 81.32 32.13 9.39
C VAL A 563 82.45 31.86 10.37
N ASN A 564 83.67 31.84 9.85
CA ASN A 564 84.90 31.79 10.64
C ASN A 564 85.22 33.18 11.25
N ARG A 565 84.39 33.68 12.18
CA ARG A 565 84.67 34.93 12.95
C ARG A 565 84.10 34.87 14.38
N TYR A 566 84.99 35.04 15.34
CA TYR A 566 84.69 35.12 16.78
C TYR A 566 84.18 36.52 17.17
N ASP A 567 82.96 36.89 16.74
CA ASP A 567 82.22 38.03 17.29
C ASP A 567 81.21 37.53 18.34
N SER A 568 81.20 38.13 19.53
CA SER A 568 80.32 37.70 20.62
C SER A 568 78.83 37.85 20.27
N GLU A 569 78.46 38.86 19.48
CA GLU A 569 77.06 39.07 19.09
C GLU A 569 76.55 37.99 18.12
N GLU A 570 77.39 37.52 17.19
CA GLU A 570 77.04 36.45 16.25
C GLU A 570 76.92 35.10 16.97
N VAL A 571 77.79 34.85 17.97
CA VAL A 571 77.71 33.65 18.82
C VAL A 571 76.42 33.65 19.65
N ASP A 572 76.04 34.79 20.23
CA ASP A 572 74.79 34.90 21.00
C ASP A 572 73.56 34.69 20.09
N LYS A 573 73.58 35.23 18.88
CA LYS A 573 72.50 35.01 17.89
C LYS A 573 72.41 33.54 17.47
N TYR A 574 73.54 32.89 17.18
CA TYR A 574 73.60 31.46 16.87
C TYR A 574 73.07 30.61 18.03
N ASN A 575 73.52 30.88 19.26
CA ASN A 575 73.06 30.17 20.45
C ASN A 575 71.54 30.34 20.67
N ASN A 576 70.98 31.52 20.38
CA ASN A 576 69.53 31.73 20.43
C ASN A 576 68.77 30.91 19.38
N LEU A 577 69.28 30.81 18.15
CA LEU A 577 68.68 29.97 17.10
C LEU A 577 68.73 28.48 17.49
N VAL A 578 69.88 28.00 17.97
CA VAL A 578 70.04 26.62 18.47
C VAL A 578 69.10 26.34 19.65
N ASN A 579 68.94 27.28 20.59
CA ASN A 579 67.99 27.13 21.70
C ASN A 579 66.54 27.06 21.21
N LYS A 580 66.16 27.89 20.23
CA LYS A 580 64.82 27.85 19.62
C LYS A 580 64.60 26.53 18.89
N TYR A 581 65.60 26.03 18.17
CA TYR A 581 65.58 24.74 17.49
C TYR A 581 65.36 23.61 18.49
N ASN A 582 66.18 23.52 19.54
CA ASN A 582 66.04 22.49 20.57
C ASN A 582 64.66 22.52 21.25
N ASN A 583 64.08 23.71 21.48
CA ASN A 583 62.74 23.85 22.04
C ASN A 583 61.65 23.38 21.08
N LEU A 584 61.76 23.70 19.78
CA LEU A 584 60.81 23.23 18.76
C LEU A 584 60.91 21.72 18.56
N THR A 585 62.13 21.17 18.47
CA THR A 585 62.36 19.71 18.37
C THR A 585 61.77 18.99 19.58
N LYS A 586 61.94 19.53 20.79
CA LYS A 586 61.32 18.94 21.98
C LYS A 586 59.79 18.94 21.90
N ARG A 587 59.17 20.04 21.46
CA ARG A 587 57.71 20.10 21.27
C ARG A 587 57.24 19.13 20.19
N TYR A 588 57.98 19.02 19.10
CA TYR A 588 57.73 18.04 18.04
C TYR A 588 57.78 16.61 18.58
N GLU A 589 58.81 16.25 19.35
CA GLU A 589 58.91 14.94 20.01
C GLU A 589 57.73 14.68 20.97
N GLU A 590 57.32 15.68 21.75
CA GLU A 590 56.15 15.58 22.65
C GLU A 590 54.85 15.35 21.86
N SER A 591 54.61 16.11 20.78
CA SER A 591 53.45 15.95 19.90
C SER A 591 53.43 14.60 19.19
N VAL A 592 54.57 14.11 18.68
CA VAL A 592 54.69 12.79 18.04
C VAL A 592 54.40 11.66 19.05
N ASN A 593 54.89 11.79 20.29
CA ASN A 593 54.58 10.80 21.33
C ASN A 593 53.08 10.78 21.66
N GLU A 594 52.45 11.95 21.81
CA GLU A 594 51.00 12.03 22.06
C GLU A 594 50.20 11.47 20.87
N TYR A 595 50.61 11.77 19.64
CA TYR A 595 50.02 11.20 18.42
C TYR A 595 50.10 9.67 18.43
N ASN A 596 51.28 9.10 18.71
CA ASN A 596 51.46 7.65 18.76
C ASN A 596 50.61 7.01 19.86
N ASP A 597 50.51 7.63 21.04
CA ASP A 597 49.67 7.14 22.14
C ASP A 597 48.18 7.12 21.74
N LYS A 598 47.70 8.13 20.99
CA LYS A 598 46.32 8.17 20.47
C LYS A 598 46.10 7.14 19.37
N ILE A 599 47.05 6.96 18.44
CA ILE A 599 47.00 5.91 17.42
C ILE A 599 46.95 4.52 18.08
N ASP A 600 47.75 4.28 19.11
CA ASP A 600 47.71 3.03 19.87
C ASP A 600 46.35 2.83 20.55
N ARG A 601 45.77 3.89 21.13
CA ARG A 601 44.40 3.82 21.70
C ARG A 601 43.37 3.47 20.62
N MET A 602 43.48 4.06 19.43
CA MET A 602 42.58 3.82 18.30
C MET A 602 42.69 2.37 17.80
N ASN A 603 43.91 1.88 17.59
CA ASN A 603 44.19 0.50 17.20
C ASN A 603 43.70 -0.52 18.24
N ASN A 604 43.73 -0.15 19.53
CA ASN A 604 43.26 -0.97 20.64
C ASN A 604 41.74 -0.90 20.88
N MET A 605 40.96 -0.14 20.09
CA MET A 605 39.50 -0.14 20.19
C MET A 605 38.87 -1.45 19.73
N ALA A 606 39.56 -2.22 18.88
CA ALA A 606 39.12 -3.51 18.35
C ALA A 606 37.68 -3.46 17.79
N LEU A 607 37.38 -2.39 17.04
CA LEU A 607 36.07 -2.18 16.44
C LEU A 607 35.74 -3.31 15.45
N LYS A 608 34.50 -3.78 15.52
CA LYS A 608 33.89 -4.62 14.48
C LYS A 608 32.83 -3.81 13.77
N GLN A 609 32.73 -4.03 12.47
CA GLN A 609 31.69 -3.45 11.63
C GLN A 609 30.87 -4.51 10.91
N LYS A 610 29.61 -4.20 10.60
CA LYS A 610 28.73 -4.95 9.69
C LYS A 610 27.80 -3.98 8.97
N VAL A 611 27.37 -4.30 7.75
CA VAL A 611 26.43 -3.48 6.98
C VAL A 611 25.35 -4.34 6.33
N ILE A 612 24.09 -3.91 6.41
CA ILE A 612 22.93 -4.50 5.71
C ILE A 612 22.40 -3.50 4.68
N VAL A 613 21.93 -3.98 3.53
CA VAL A 613 21.26 -3.16 2.49
C VAL A 613 19.89 -3.77 2.17
N SER A 614 18.82 -2.97 2.20
CA SER A 614 17.42 -3.47 2.24
C SER A 614 16.48 -2.80 1.22
N ILE A 615 15.48 -3.56 0.71
CA ILE A 615 14.40 -3.15 -0.23
C ILE A 615 13.13 -3.99 0.07
N SER A 616 11.91 -3.42 0.12
CA SER A 616 10.70 -4.15 0.59
C SER A 616 9.41 -4.06 -0.30
N GLY A 617 8.36 -4.83 0.08
CA GLY A 617 7.09 -5.13 -0.67
C GLY A 617 5.73 -4.83 0.03
N GLY A 618 4.64 -5.52 -0.39
CA GLY A 618 3.19 -5.09 -0.51
C GLY A 618 2.09 -5.63 0.46
N ILE A 619 0.82 -5.16 0.39
CA ILE A 619 -0.39 -5.53 1.19
C ILE A 619 -1.47 -6.35 0.43
N SER A 620 -2.16 -7.29 1.11
CA SER A 620 -3.32 -8.05 0.57
C SER A 620 -4.55 -7.66 1.37
N LEU A 621 -5.68 -7.53 0.70
CA LEU A 621 -6.97 -7.42 1.36
C LEU A 621 -7.94 -8.45 0.80
N ASN A 622 -7.58 -9.73 0.84
CA ASN A 622 -8.48 -10.73 0.31
C ASN A 622 -9.73 -10.86 1.21
N PRO A 623 -10.96 -10.71 0.68
CA PRO A 623 -12.18 -10.83 1.48
C PRO A 623 -12.33 -12.19 2.17
N THR A 624 -11.70 -13.25 1.65
CA THR A 624 -11.70 -14.57 2.30
C THR A 624 -10.81 -14.65 3.53
N GLU A 625 -9.94 -13.67 3.75
CA GLU A 625 -9.05 -13.62 4.91
C GLU A 625 -9.76 -13.03 6.13
N PHE A 626 -10.88 -12.31 6.00
CA PHE A 626 -11.60 -11.80 7.18
C PHE A 626 -12.14 -12.93 8.06
N LYS A 627 -12.01 -12.78 9.38
CA LYS A 627 -12.71 -13.67 10.32
C LYS A 627 -14.22 -13.48 10.21
N SER A 628 -14.93 -14.61 10.16
CA SER A 628 -16.38 -14.61 10.23
C SER A 628 -16.87 -13.94 11.52
N PRO A 629 -18.03 -13.26 11.48
CA PRO A 629 -18.66 -12.69 12.67
C PRO A 629 -18.80 -13.71 13.80
N ILE A 630 -18.47 -13.29 15.02
CA ILE A 630 -18.60 -14.13 16.22
C ILE A 630 -20.01 -13.98 16.76
N TYR A 631 -20.82 -15.03 16.69
CA TYR A 631 -22.18 -15.01 17.24
C TYR A 631 -22.17 -15.11 18.78
N ASN A 632 -22.54 -14.03 19.47
CA ASN A 632 -22.69 -13.99 20.92
C ASN A 632 -23.67 -12.88 21.33
N GLU A 633 -24.94 -13.25 21.49
CA GLU A 633 -26.03 -12.36 21.91
C GLU A 633 -25.81 -11.66 23.26
N ASN A 634 -24.99 -12.26 24.13
CA ASN A 634 -24.70 -11.82 25.50
C ASN A 634 -23.38 -11.05 25.62
N ALA A 635 -22.71 -10.79 24.50
CA ALA A 635 -21.50 -9.98 24.45
C ALA A 635 -21.74 -8.59 25.06
N LEU A 636 -20.75 -8.06 25.77
CA LEU A 636 -20.85 -6.75 26.39
C LEU A 636 -21.04 -5.65 25.34
N GLU A 637 -20.38 -5.80 24.19
CA GLU A 637 -20.38 -4.92 23.04
C GLU A 637 -21.80 -4.83 22.43
N VAL A 638 -22.42 -5.98 22.16
CA VAL A 638 -23.81 -6.07 21.65
C VAL A 638 -24.80 -5.51 22.68
N ASN A 639 -24.66 -5.89 23.94
CA ASN A 639 -25.52 -5.40 25.02
C ASN A 639 -25.39 -3.88 25.22
N THR A 640 -24.22 -3.31 24.96
CA THR A 640 -24.01 -1.85 24.99
C THR A 640 -24.90 -1.18 23.96
N ILE A 641 -24.90 -1.65 22.71
CA ILE A 641 -25.77 -1.11 21.64
C ILE A 641 -27.26 -1.28 22.00
N LYS A 642 -27.67 -2.45 22.49
CA LYS A 642 -29.06 -2.71 22.94
C LYS A 642 -29.51 -1.73 24.03
N ASN A 643 -28.64 -1.44 24.99
CA ASN A 643 -28.94 -0.56 26.11
C ASN A 643 -29.05 0.91 25.70
N ILE A 644 -28.19 1.38 24.79
CA ILE A 644 -28.23 2.77 24.34
C ILE A 644 -29.34 3.04 23.31
N LYS A 645 -29.78 2.01 22.57
CA LYS A 645 -30.77 2.13 21.48
C LYS A 645 -32.05 2.87 21.89
N THR A 646 -32.51 2.70 23.13
CA THR A 646 -33.74 3.33 23.64
C THR A 646 -33.53 4.71 24.29
N SER A 647 -32.28 5.17 24.37
CA SER A 647 -31.89 6.41 25.06
C SER A 647 -31.58 7.56 24.09
N PHE A 648 -31.62 7.30 22.79
CA PHE A 648 -31.37 8.29 21.76
C PHE A 648 -32.49 9.34 21.66
N GLU A 649 -32.10 10.60 21.51
CA GLU A 649 -33.00 11.73 21.28
C GLU A 649 -32.87 12.21 19.82
N ASP A 650 -34.00 12.54 19.19
CA ASP A 650 -34.05 13.07 17.81
C ASP A 650 -33.73 14.58 17.81
N ASN A 651 -32.66 14.94 17.11
CA ASN A 651 -32.23 16.32 16.90
C ASN A 651 -32.65 16.90 15.55
N GLY A 652 -33.49 16.20 14.81
CA GLY A 652 -34.01 16.53 13.49
C GLY A 652 -33.27 15.86 12.34
N GLN A 653 -31.95 15.69 12.45
CA GLN A 653 -31.08 15.16 11.38
C GLN A 653 -30.42 13.81 11.69
N PHE A 654 -30.24 13.50 12.97
CA PHE A 654 -29.64 12.28 13.49
C PHE A 654 -30.13 12.08 14.93
N LEU A 655 -29.85 10.91 15.48
CA LEU A 655 -30.15 10.52 16.85
C LEU A 655 -28.89 10.65 17.70
N GLU A 656 -28.95 11.28 18.88
CA GLU A 656 -27.78 11.36 19.79
C GLU A 656 -28.06 10.89 21.23
N TYR A 657 -27.03 10.37 21.89
CA TYR A 657 -27.05 10.03 23.32
C TYR A 657 -25.63 10.07 23.89
N ASN A 658 -25.37 11.01 24.81
CA ASN A 658 -24.01 11.31 25.30
C ASN A 658 -23.04 11.60 24.14
N ASN A 659 -22.01 10.78 23.95
CA ASN A 659 -21.07 10.88 22.84
C ASN A 659 -21.39 9.92 21.69
N TRP A 660 -22.53 9.23 21.73
CA TRP A 660 -22.99 8.36 20.65
C TRP A 660 -23.89 9.11 19.69
N VAL A 661 -23.73 8.79 18.42
CA VAL A 661 -24.56 9.25 17.32
C VAL A 661 -25.06 8.03 16.56
N LYS A 662 -26.31 8.06 16.17
CA LYS A 662 -26.98 7.01 15.41
C LYS A 662 -27.68 7.65 14.20
N SER A 663 -27.66 6.97 13.05
CA SER A 663 -28.49 7.39 11.91
C SER A 663 -29.97 7.35 12.30
N ASP A 664 -30.74 8.30 11.82
CA ASP A 664 -32.17 8.46 12.07
C ASP A 664 -32.97 8.14 10.80
N TYR A 665 -33.36 6.88 10.63
CA TYR A 665 -34.05 6.41 9.43
C TYR A 665 -35.43 7.08 9.30
N LYS A 666 -35.64 7.89 8.26
CA LYS A 666 -36.89 8.63 8.01
C LYS A 666 -37.41 8.40 6.60
N ASP A 667 -37.75 7.15 6.27
CA ASP A 667 -38.19 6.70 4.93
C ASP A 667 -37.23 7.11 3.79
N SER A 668 -36.53 6.13 3.23
CA SER A 668 -35.52 6.40 2.22
C SER A 668 -36.13 6.59 0.83
N GLU A 669 -36.07 7.81 0.32
CA GLU A 669 -36.13 8.03 -1.13
C GLU A 669 -34.88 7.43 -1.77
N VAL A 670 -35.06 6.77 -2.91
CA VAL A 670 -33.93 6.19 -3.62
C VAL A 670 -33.10 7.32 -4.23
N TYR A 671 -31.81 7.35 -3.91
CA TYR A 671 -30.87 8.37 -4.35
C TYR A 671 -30.39 8.11 -5.79
N TYR A 672 -30.33 9.16 -6.61
CA TYR A 672 -29.79 9.10 -7.99
C TYR A 672 -28.90 10.31 -8.25
N ASN A 673 -27.90 10.12 -9.12
CA ASN A 673 -27.02 11.20 -9.54
C ASN A 673 -27.52 11.82 -10.84
N GLU A 674 -27.47 13.14 -10.92
CA GLU A 674 -27.63 13.87 -12.18
C GLU A 674 -26.42 13.60 -13.09
N LEU A 675 -26.62 13.64 -14.41
CA LEU A 675 -25.50 13.58 -15.35
C LEU A 675 -24.72 14.89 -15.31
N PRO A 676 -23.39 14.85 -15.10
CA PRO A 676 -22.53 16.00 -15.35
C PRO A 676 -22.62 16.42 -16.82
N ALA A 677 -22.30 17.68 -17.11
CA ALA A 677 -22.05 18.09 -18.48
C ALA A 677 -20.74 17.48 -18.99
N ILE A 678 -20.70 17.07 -20.25
CA ILE A 678 -19.46 16.70 -20.95
C ILE A 678 -18.67 18.00 -21.19
N ASN A 679 -17.50 18.11 -20.57
CA ASN A 679 -16.61 19.28 -20.71
C ASN A 679 -15.73 19.21 -21.96
#